data_AF-A0A7D9JRI3-F1
#
_entry.id   AF-A0A7D9JRI3-F1
#
_cell.length_a   1.000
_cell.length_b   1.000
_cell.length_c   1.000
_cell.angle_alpha   90.00
_cell.angle_beta   90.00
_cell.angle_gamma   90.00
#
_symmetry.space_group_name_H-M   'P 1'
#
loop_
_entity.id
_entity.type
_entity.pdbx_description
1 polymer ?
#
loop_
_entity_poly.entity_id
_entity_poly.type
_entity_poly.pdbx_seq_one_letter_code
_entity_poly.pdbx_strand_id
1 'polypeptide(L)'
;MNTFLEKLGNIQSNFDNELRELLGRMERYEKREAENTKELKRLHEDVEKVNMELSKYYHKQEEKVPYIFDAPGRNQYFSGRTRELQDLQRILNLDGTGLERKVCVAVCGLRGVKLEVSPNILKFLYDVTTQHVSAAVVMMTRRKESKLVDEILNLHKDRCLSLKCLKEEEAKQFIFCRTGLTRDDNTNSVAESLVNELGGLPLALEQAGACIKALRCNLSDYLEQFQTERLTLLRREKANRVLFFESPERLAVHTTWLLNIKHIRGSQDGEHAIRLMNAYALFNPNEIEKELVNVGERPIEDKAFRDCMSSPLGCRQVVKLLNDFSLFTYVHAHSVSTHRLVQELVREDLDPEEKAKSFVDAVRLLSFAFSKCVSPKHLLGNVGMEERLKAYDLPRNHSQYYLWSKLCFHAFHLQQNMEKLLANPDPKCLGSLFVFETAKVFYECVVYLSANQKQEEAKRTLNFVYRILDWVSVEEYDTIQNSLSNNSLFSFHVIPLPKWLQIVIKKCFVPPMCPLQPLDQKPTESPDLEGDIDKLKLKGNKNFIDGLYKEAIDAYSAAIDMSRGTTVFNALLLTNRASAYIKLNQLDDALKDANEYISRFPDCWKGYARKALALKKVSAGIAAALAYYYFYLKDGRCIFSEYKPFKGSFPGLKERISICHTPNDLLAILLSQESNTQECLRVIILGSKEYILEMDMFLPVVPMKNCIIIGAKSNASITLKLEGNTLLHLSENCMLANLSFAIDEGQIIGLGGSFVHILNCNFTSNSDNLAAVVTIDEFNAERCNFTNCKAGGLLCMGPGGNMVVDDCTFSANVRFGLEVRENGILTVRNSRMYNNGLDGLAIGPRAAKCDAFDCQIYNNAREGIAAVDDSKCVTLVRNRVFENYESGIFVRNSEVDLRENKFYDNEAWGIWLDSYYRWNVSMNETFRNQLGGVRVGGKRRTGEELSPSVVELNTSHDNFGPGYVDSVYSIDDYLRFPKTSGDCKSAKYDQNVEYNNEERITGKQCRLCLSCCSACFRKFKDLKQCGNCFTAGYCNPNCQKRHWLKHKKLCMVLREKSSFLLSSLTKRNSHDEMVLKAYIHTISVDGVGPKYSPPPPRDGKRFIVKVQLDFDRTISMIGGTPYTLLIYDRSLDVLQTIQDDFIRRLVKDFGVLCERKFREKKLCLHCAFDKTGELRFFINDFADFQKW
;
A
#
# COMPACT_ATOMS: atom_id res chain seq x y z
N MET A 1 -25.29 -65.34 -42.18
CA MET A 1 -25.49 -64.13 -43.02
C MET A 1 -26.62 -63.26 -42.48
N ASN A 2 -27.84 -63.80 -42.30
CA ASN A 2 -28.98 -63.05 -41.76
C ASN A 2 -28.72 -62.40 -40.38
N THR A 3 -28.07 -63.11 -39.46
CA THR A 3 -27.68 -62.57 -38.13
C THR A 3 -26.65 -61.44 -38.19
N PHE A 4 -25.85 -61.37 -39.26
CA PHE A 4 -24.86 -60.31 -39.45
C PHE A 4 -25.50 -59.05 -40.05
N LEU A 5 -26.45 -59.24 -40.98
CA LEU A 5 -27.27 -58.16 -41.53
C LEU A 5 -28.17 -57.52 -40.47
N GLU A 6 -28.70 -58.31 -39.54
CA GLU A 6 -29.53 -57.82 -38.44
C GLU A 6 -28.72 -56.98 -37.44
N LYS A 7 -27.47 -57.40 -37.13
CA LYS A 7 -26.55 -56.61 -36.29
C LYS A 7 -26.11 -55.31 -36.98
N LEU A 8 -25.85 -55.34 -38.29
CA LEU A 8 -25.54 -54.13 -39.07
C LEU A 8 -26.71 -53.16 -39.10
N GLY A 9 -27.95 -53.66 -39.27
CA GLY A 9 -29.16 -52.84 -39.21
C GLY A 9 -29.35 -52.16 -37.85
N ASN A 10 -29.07 -52.87 -36.75
CA ASN A 10 -29.15 -52.30 -35.40
C ASN A 10 -28.05 -51.24 -35.14
N ILE A 11 -26.84 -51.46 -35.64
CA ILE A 11 -25.74 -50.47 -35.53
C ILE A 11 -26.08 -49.21 -36.33
N GLN A 12 -26.59 -49.37 -37.55
CA GLN A 12 -27.00 -48.24 -38.40
C GLN A 12 -28.14 -47.44 -37.76
N SER A 13 -29.15 -48.12 -37.21
CA SER A 13 -30.26 -47.48 -36.48
C SER A 13 -29.78 -46.69 -35.25
N ASN A 14 -28.80 -47.22 -34.51
CA ASN A 14 -28.22 -46.51 -33.36
C ASN A 14 -27.43 -45.28 -33.79
N PHE A 15 -26.61 -45.37 -34.84
CA PHE A 15 -25.89 -44.21 -35.39
C PHE A 15 -26.85 -43.14 -35.91
N ASP A 16 -27.93 -43.52 -36.59
CA ASP A 16 -28.93 -42.58 -37.10
C ASP A 16 -29.74 -41.90 -35.97
N ASN A 17 -29.85 -42.54 -34.80
CA ASN A 17 -30.45 -41.93 -33.61
C ASN A 17 -29.48 -40.97 -32.92
N GLU A 18 -28.21 -41.35 -32.73
CA GLU A 18 -27.19 -40.44 -32.18
C GLU A 18 -26.98 -39.21 -33.07
N LEU A 19 -26.97 -39.38 -34.39
CA LEU A 19 -26.82 -38.27 -35.34
C LEU A 19 -28.00 -37.30 -35.25
N ARG A 20 -29.23 -37.81 -35.13
CA ARG A 20 -30.43 -36.98 -34.91
C ARG A 20 -30.39 -36.23 -33.59
N GLU A 21 -29.90 -36.87 -32.53
CA GLU A 21 -29.78 -36.23 -31.22
C GLU A 21 -28.72 -35.11 -31.24
N LEU A 22 -27.58 -35.34 -31.90
CA LEU A 22 -26.52 -34.34 -32.07
C LEU A 22 -26.99 -33.15 -32.92
N LEU A 23 -27.67 -33.40 -34.04
CA LEU A 23 -28.26 -32.33 -34.86
C LEU A 23 -29.28 -31.50 -34.06
N GLY A 24 -30.14 -32.14 -33.27
CA GLY A 24 -31.06 -31.43 -32.39
C GLY A 24 -30.38 -30.66 -31.25
N ARG A 25 -29.19 -31.09 -30.79
CA ARG A 25 -28.38 -30.30 -29.85
C ARG A 25 -27.74 -29.10 -30.54
N MET A 26 -27.23 -29.26 -31.76
CA MET A 26 -26.66 -28.16 -32.55
C MET A 26 -27.70 -27.07 -32.83
N GLU A 27 -28.91 -27.41 -33.30
CA GLU A 27 -29.98 -26.41 -33.53
C GLU A 27 -30.37 -25.67 -32.24
N ARG A 28 -30.37 -26.36 -31.09
CA ARG A 28 -30.62 -25.72 -29.78
C ARG A 28 -29.48 -24.78 -29.39
N TYR A 29 -28.23 -25.12 -29.71
CA TYR A 29 -27.08 -24.23 -29.47
C TYR A 29 -27.12 -22.99 -30.36
N GLU A 30 -27.37 -23.15 -31.66
CA GLU A 30 -27.48 -22.03 -32.60
C GLU A 30 -28.63 -21.08 -32.23
N LYS A 31 -29.78 -21.64 -31.81
CA LYS A 31 -30.90 -20.83 -31.32
C LYS A 31 -30.54 -20.07 -30.04
N ARG A 32 -29.81 -20.70 -29.13
CA ARG A 32 -29.35 -20.08 -27.88
C ARG A 32 -28.26 -19.03 -28.12
N GLU A 33 -27.39 -19.24 -29.09
CA GLU A 33 -26.39 -18.25 -29.52
C GLU A 33 -27.06 -17.02 -30.15
N ALA A 34 -28.10 -17.22 -30.97
CA ALA A 34 -28.89 -16.12 -31.54
C ALA A 34 -29.67 -15.34 -30.45
N GLU A 35 -30.22 -16.03 -29.45
CA GLU A 35 -30.86 -15.41 -28.29
C GLU A 35 -29.85 -14.63 -27.43
N ASN A 36 -28.70 -15.22 -27.12
CA ASN A 36 -27.61 -14.57 -26.39
C ASN A 36 -27.08 -13.35 -27.14
N THR A 37 -26.97 -13.39 -28.46
CA THR A 37 -26.50 -12.26 -29.28
C THR A 37 -27.53 -11.11 -29.27
N LYS A 38 -28.83 -11.43 -29.27
CA LYS A 38 -29.90 -10.44 -29.10
C LYS A 38 -29.88 -9.83 -27.70
N GLU A 39 -29.64 -10.64 -26.68
CA GLU A 39 -29.53 -10.19 -25.29
C GLU A 39 -28.28 -9.33 -25.08
N LEU A 40 -27.15 -9.67 -25.69
CA LEU A 40 -25.92 -8.88 -25.65
C LEU A 40 -26.12 -7.50 -26.31
N LYS A 41 -26.85 -7.43 -27.43
CA LYS A 41 -27.20 -6.15 -28.07
C LYS A 41 -28.11 -5.30 -27.19
N ARG A 42 -29.12 -5.91 -26.54
CA ARG A 42 -29.96 -5.19 -25.56
C ARG A 42 -29.15 -4.70 -24.36
N LEU A 43 -28.29 -5.54 -23.81
CA LEU A 43 -27.39 -5.17 -22.72
C LEU A 43 -26.45 -4.04 -23.13
N HIS A 44 -25.97 -4.03 -24.37
CA HIS A 44 -25.16 -2.93 -24.89
C HIS A 44 -25.96 -1.63 -24.99
N GLU A 45 -27.18 -1.67 -25.54
CA GLU A 45 -28.09 -0.51 -25.59
C GLU A 45 -28.49 -0.02 -24.19
N ASP A 46 -28.69 -0.93 -23.23
CA ASP A 46 -29.00 -0.60 -21.84
C ASP A 46 -27.77 -0.02 -21.12
N VAL A 47 -26.57 -0.52 -21.38
CA VAL A 47 -25.31 0.05 -20.89
C VAL A 47 -25.08 1.44 -21.48
N GLU A 48 -25.36 1.66 -22.76
CA GLU A 48 -25.30 2.99 -23.36
C GLU A 48 -26.31 3.95 -22.74
N LYS A 49 -27.56 3.51 -22.50
CA LYS A 49 -28.57 4.30 -21.77
C LYS A 49 -28.13 4.62 -20.35
N VAL A 50 -27.62 3.63 -19.62
CA VAL A 50 -27.13 3.78 -18.25
C VAL A 50 -25.92 4.70 -18.22
N ASN A 51 -25.00 4.64 -19.20
CA ASN A 51 -23.89 5.57 -19.34
C ASN A 51 -24.38 7.00 -19.67
N MET A 52 -25.42 7.13 -20.50
CA MET A 52 -26.05 8.41 -20.80
C MET A 52 -26.73 9.00 -19.56
N GLU A 53 -27.37 8.19 -18.72
CA GLU A 53 -27.97 8.65 -17.46
C GLU A 53 -26.93 8.90 -16.35
N LEU A 54 -25.89 8.07 -16.24
CA LEU A 54 -24.73 8.30 -15.37
C LEU A 54 -24.02 9.60 -15.73
N SER A 55 -23.84 9.90 -17.03
CA SER A 55 -23.23 11.17 -17.47
C SER A 55 -24.06 12.40 -17.04
N LYS A 56 -25.39 12.27 -16.99
CA LYS A 56 -26.30 13.30 -16.44
C LYS A 56 -26.24 13.38 -14.91
N TYR A 57 -25.99 12.26 -14.23
CA TYR A 57 -25.85 12.20 -12.78
C TYR A 57 -24.51 12.80 -12.30
N TYR A 58 -23.41 12.56 -13.02
CA TYR A 58 -22.09 13.13 -12.73
C TYR A 58 -22.00 14.64 -12.94
N HIS A 59 -22.90 15.26 -13.70
CA HIS A 59 -23.01 16.71 -13.80
C HIS A 59 -23.73 17.37 -12.60
N LYS A 60 -24.35 16.59 -11.70
CA LYS A 60 -25.14 17.11 -10.57
C LYS A 60 -24.49 16.95 -9.19
N GLN A 61 -23.33 16.30 -9.08
CA GLN A 61 -22.55 16.23 -7.84
C GLN A 61 -21.12 16.75 -8.07
N GLU A 62 -20.97 18.07 -8.10
CA GLU A 62 -19.72 18.71 -7.70
C GLU A 62 -19.64 18.76 -6.16
N GLU A 63 -19.56 17.59 -5.52
CA GLU A 63 -18.97 17.51 -4.18
C GLU A 63 -17.52 17.04 -4.33
N LYS A 64 -16.62 17.83 -3.77
CA LYS A 64 -15.16 17.75 -3.91
C LYS A 64 -14.65 16.33 -3.67
N VAL A 65 -14.15 15.71 -4.73
CA VAL A 65 -13.24 14.55 -4.66
C VAL A 65 -12.07 14.89 -3.73
N PRO A 66 -11.62 13.99 -2.84
CA PRO A 66 -10.48 14.28 -1.99
C PRO A 66 -9.23 14.40 -2.86
N TYR A 67 -8.69 15.61 -2.93
CA TYR A 67 -7.44 15.89 -3.64
C TYR A 67 -6.30 15.14 -2.96
N ILE A 68 -5.59 14.28 -3.70
CA ILE A 68 -4.36 13.59 -3.22
C ILE A 68 -3.16 14.58 -3.17
N PHE A 69 -3.32 15.79 -3.72
CA PHE A 69 -2.42 16.91 -3.56
C PHE A 69 -3.23 18.16 -3.24
N ASP A 70 -3.04 18.72 -2.05
CA ASP A 70 -3.54 20.04 -1.68
C ASP A 70 -2.70 21.08 -2.44
N ALA A 71 -3.14 21.43 -3.65
CA ALA A 71 -2.56 22.57 -4.34
C ALA A 71 -3.01 23.83 -3.59
N PRO A 72 -2.08 24.70 -3.12
CA PRO A 72 -2.46 25.89 -2.36
C PRO A 72 -3.45 26.73 -3.17
N GLY A 73 -4.43 27.34 -2.49
CA GLY A 73 -5.59 28.03 -3.07
C GLY A 73 -5.28 29.21 -4.03
N ARG A 74 -4.02 29.49 -4.31
CA ARG A 74 -3.52 30.23 -5.48
C ARG A 74 -2.19 29.60 -5.89
N ASN A 75 -2.16 28.90 -7.02
CA ASN A 75 -0.90 28.38 -7.53
C ASN A 75 -0.02 29.56 -8.01
N GLN A 76 1.03 29.86 -7.25
CA GLN A 76 1.97 30.96 -7.52
C GLN A 76 2.62 30.86 -8.91
N TYR A 77 2.72 29.64 -9.47
CA TYR A 77 3.29 29.42 -10.79
C TYR A 77 2.46 30.03 -11.93
N PHE A 78 1.16 30.26 -11.73
CA PHE A 78 0.24 30.80 -12.74
C PHE A 78 -0.25 32.23 -12.43
N SER A 79 0.19 32.83 -11.33
CA SER A 79 -0.08 34.24 -11.04
C SER A 79 0.49 35.13 -12.15
N GLY A 80 -0.39 35.87 -12.85
CA GLY A 80 -0.02 36.73 -13.99
C GLY A 80 0.15 35.99 -15.32
N ARG A 81 -0.11 34.67 -15.39
CA ARG A 81 -0.03 33.83 -16.60
C ARG A 81 -1.38 33.59 -17.24
N THR A 82 -2.10 34.65 -17.56
CA THR A 82 -3.48 34.59 -18.03
C THR A 82 -3.60 33.79 -19.32
N ARG A 83 -2.60 33.89 -20.21
CA ARG A 83 -2.56 33.16 -21.48
C ARG A 83 -2.29 31.67 -21.29
N GLU A 84 -1.32 31.30 -20.45
CA GLU A 84 -1.03 29.89 -20.18
C GLU A 84 -2.16 29.22 -19.40
N LEU A 85 -2.90 29.96 -18.58
CA LEU A 85 -4.14 29.48 -17.96
C LEU A 85 -5.22 29.21 -19.02
N GLN A 86 -5.39 30.08 -20.01
CA GLN A 86 -6.29 29.85 -21.15
C GLN A 86 -5.82 28.70 -22.05
N ASP A 87 -4.51 28.54 -22.25
CA ASP A 87 -3.94 27.38 -22.96
C ASP A 87 -4.21 26.10 -22.18
N LEU A 88 -4.00 26.10 -20.86
CA LEU A 88 -4.26 24.96 -19.99
C LEU A 88 -5.76 24.61 -19.97
N GLN A 89 -6.66 25.60 -19.92
CA GLN A 89 -8.10 25.40 -20.04
C GLN A 89 -8.49 24.74 -21.36
N ARG A 90 -7.90 25.19 -22.48
CA ARG A 90 -8.10 24.59 -23.80
C ARG A 90 -7.56 23.16 -23.89
N ILE A 91 -6.36 22.89 -23.36
CA ILE A 91 -5.76 21.55 -23.39
C ILE A 91 -6.58 20.58 -22.52
N LEU A 92 -7.06 21.05 -21.37
CA LEU A 92 -7.91 20.25 -20.46
C LEU A 92 -9.37 20.14 -20.91
N ASN A 93 -9.75 20.84 -21.98
CA ASN A 93 -11.09 20.83 -22.56
C ASN A 93 -12.18 21.24 -21.53
N LEU A 94 -11.88 22.23 -20.68
CA LEU A 94 -12.76 22.68 -19.60
C LEU A 94 -14.02 23.43 -20.08
N ASP A 95 -14.05 23.84 -21.36
CA ASP A 95 -15.11 24.67 -21.94
C ASP A 95 -16.10 23.86 -22.83
N GLY A 96 -15.98 22.54 -22.95
CA GLY A 96 -16.72 21.71 -23.92
C GLY A 96 -17.65 20.65 -23.31
N THR A 97 -18.88 20.56 -23.83
CA THR A 97 -19.93 19.57 -23.48
C THR A 97 -19.66 18.14 -23.98
N GLY A 98 -18.40 17.74 -24.16
CA GLY A 98 -18.00 16.44 -24.75
C GLY A 98 -17.57 15.41 -23.70
N LEU A 99 -17.91 14.13 -23.93
CA LEU A 99 -17.67 12.99 -23.03
C LEU A 99 -16.19 12.62 -22.79
N GLU A 100 -15.21 13.23 -23.46
CA GLU A 100 -13.78 12.92 -23.30
C GLU A 100 -13.02 14.08 -22.63
N ARG A 101 -12.92 14.03 -21.29
CA ARG A 101 -11.96 14.86 -20.55
C ARG A 101 -10.54 14.36 -20.84
N LYS A 102 -9.66 15.26 -21.29
CA LYS A 102 -8.26 14.92 -21.58
C LYS A 102 -7.50 14.75 -20.26
N VAL A 103 -6.87 13.59 -20.08
CA VAL A 103 -6.46 13.06 -18.76
C VAL A 103 -5.08 13.55 -18.28
N CYS A 104 -4.17 13.97 -19.17
CA CYS A 104 -2.81 14.36 -18.78
C CYS A 104 -2.26 15.58 -19.57
N VAL A 105 -1.70 16.56 -18.86
CA VAL A 105 -0.98 17.73 -19.42
C VAL A 105 0.39 17.84 -18.79
N ALA A 106 1.43 17.94 -19.61
CA ALA A 106 2.79 18.14 -19.15
C ALA A 106 3.23 19.60 -19.27
N VAL A 107 3.52 20.24 -18.15
CA VAL A 107 3.98 21.62 -18.07
C VAL A 107 5.50 21.65 -17.99
N CYS A 108 6.16 22.00 -19.10
CA CYS A 108 7.61 22.01 -19.24
C CYS A 108 8.21 23.38 -18.88
N GLY A 109 9.08 23.42 -17.87
CA GLY A 109 9.87 24.58 -17.46
C GLY A 109 11.18 24.74 -18.24
N LEU A 110 11.81 25.91 -18.08
CA LEU A 110 13.03 26.31 -18.78
C LEU A 110 14.21 25.35 -18.49
N ARG A 111 14.86 24.96 -19.58
CA ARG A 111 16.03 24.07 -19.77
C ARG A 111 16.79 23.70 -18.48
N GLY A 112 16.74 22.41 -18.10
CA GLY A 112 17.58 21.83 -17.06
C GLY A 112 18.06 20.41 -17.37
N VAL A 113 19.17 20.04 -16.72
CA VAL A 113 20.02 18.83 -16.85
C VAL A 113 19.27 17.50 -17.03
N LYS A 114 19.95 16.53 -17.66
CA LYS A 114 19.62 15.09 -17.72
C LYS A 114 19.30 14.52 -16.32
N LEU A 115 18.07 14.64 -15.86
CA LEU A 115 17.51 13.88 -14.73
C LEU A 115 16.62 12.81 -15.32
N GLU A 116 16.86 11.55 -15.02
CA GLU A 116 15.99 10.44 -15.40
C GLU A 116 14.67 10.54 -14.60
N VAL A 117 13.53 10.26 -15.24
CA VAL A 117 12.24 10.20 -14.55
C VAL A 117 12.27 8.93 -13.71
N SER A 118 11.89 9.03 -12.43
CA SER A 118 11.74 7.84 -11.61
C SER A 118 10.78 6.85 -12.29
N PRO A 119 11.10 5.55 -12.31
CA PRO A 119 10.19 4.50 -12.78
C PRO A 119 8.76 4.63 -12.26
N ASN A 120 8.60 5.00 -10.98
CA ASN A 120 7.29 5.19 -10.35
C ASN A 120 6.49 6.33 -10.96
N ILE A 121 7.16 7.40 -11.38
CA ILE A 121 6.53 8.53 -12.06
C ILE A 121 6.17 8.11 -13.49
N LEU A 122 7.06 7.42 -14.22
CA LEU A 122 6.73 6.91 -15.56
C LEU A 122 5.54 5.95 -15.52
N LYS A 123 5.46 5.08 -14.50
CA LYS A 123 4.32 4.20 -14.26
C LYS A 123 3.03 4.96 -13.97
N PHE A 124 3.05 5.90 -13.03
CA PHE A 124 1.88 6.74 -12.73
C PHE A 124 1.36 7.43 -14.00
N LEU A 125 2.26 7.90 -14.86
CA LEU A 125 1.89 8.59 -16.10
C LEU A 125 1.39 7.65 -17.17
N TYR A 126 1.96 6.46 -17.26
CA TYR A 126 1.44 5.40 -18.12
C TYR A 126 0.01 5.04 -17.69
N ASP A 127 -0.23 4.81 -16.40
CA ASP A 127 -1.56 4.47 -15.87
C ASP A 127 -2.58 5.59 -16.13
N VAL A 128 -2.19 6.84 -15.87
CA VAL A 128 -3.02 8.03 -16.12
C VAL A 128 -3.29 8.27 -17.60
N THR A 129 -2.35 7.93 -18.50
CA THR A 129 -2.52 8.14 -19.94
C THR A 129 -3.28 7.01 -20.63
N THR A 130 -3.38 5.83 -20.01
CA THR A 130 -4.03 4.63 -20.59
C THR A 130 -5.40 4.31 -19.99
N GLN A 131 -5.71 4.75 -18.77
CA GLN A 131 -7.01 4.53 -18.14
C GLN A 131 -7.96 5.72 -18.37
N HIS A 132 -9.26 5.46 -18.52
CA HIS A 132 -10.31 6.50 -18.49
C HIS A 132 -10.48 7.03 -17.06
N VAL A 133 -9.51 7.82 -16.59
CA VAL A 133 -9.58 8.45 -15.26
C VAL A 133 -10.45 9.70 -15.35
N SER A 134 -11.38 9.89 -14.41
CA SER A 134 -12.26 11.07 -14.30
C SER A 134 -11.54 12.36 -13.87
N ALA A 135 -10.20 12.34 -13.78
CA ALA A 135 -9.36 13.41 -13.23
C ALA A 135 -8.32 13.90 -14.24
N ALA A 136 -8.09 15.21 -14.28
CA ALA A 136 -7.01 15.83 -15.06
C ALA A 136 -5.71 15.88 -14.24
N VAL A 137 -4.62 15.32 -14.79
CA VAL A 137 -3.29 15.36 -14.17
C VAL A 137 -2.44 16.44 -14.85
N VAL A 138 -2.00 17.43 -14.07
CA VAL A 138 -1.04 18.44 -14.52
C VAL A 138 0.32 18.11 -13.94
N MET A 139 1.26 17.72 -14.80
CA MET A 139 2.64 17.51 -14.39
C MET A 139 3.45 18.78 -14.55
N MET A 140 4.37 19.08 -13.62
CA MET A 140 5.37 20.12 -13.84
C MET A 140 6.76 19.48 -13.94
N THR A 141 7.49 19.74 -15.02
CA THR A 141 8.78 19.10 -15.31
C THR A 141 9.79 20.10 -15.86
N ARG A 142 11.08 19.93 -15.55
CA ARG A 142 12.17 20.72 -16.16
C ARG A 142 12.71 20.10 -17.46
N ARG A 143 12.11 18.99 -17.90
CA ARG A 143 12.53 18.26 -19.09
C ARG A 143 12.05 18.94 -20.35
N LYS A 144 12.79 18.73 -21.45
CA LYS A 144 12.36 19.14 -22.78
C LYS A 144 11.18 18.29 -23.22
N GLU A 145 10.20 18.93 -23.84
CA GLU A 145 9.02 18.31 -24.44
C GLU A 145 9.36 17.09 -25.30
N SER A 146 10.35 17.20 -26.20
CA SER A 146 10.73 16.10 -27.10
C SER A 146 11.12 14.82 -26.35
N LYS A 147 11.94 14.94 -25.29
CA LYS A 147 12.33 13.79 -24.46
C LYS A 147 11.17 13.23 -23.65
N LEU A 148 10.22 14.09 -23.27
CA LEU A 148 9.09 13.68 -22.47
C LEU A 148 8.11 12.82 -23.29
N VAL A 149 7.90 13.21 -24.56
CA VAL A 149 7.12 12.46 -25.55
C VAL A 149 7.79 11.12 -25.87
N ASP A 150 9.13 11.09 -25.97
CA ASP A 150 9.87 9.84 -26.20
C ASP A 150 9.82 8.87 -25.00
N GLU A 151 9.77 9.40 -23.77
CA GLU A 151 9.84 8.60 -22.53
C GLU A 151 8.47 8.15 -22.00
N ILE A 152 7.37 8.81 -22.39
CA ILE A 152 6.01 8.50 -21.92
C ILE A 152 5.16 8.05 -23.12
N LEU A 153 4.85 6.74 -23.17
CA LEU A 153 3.91 6.20 -24.16
C LEU A 153 2.58 6.96 -24.11
N ASN A 154 2.05 7.36 -25.28
CA ASN A 154 0.78 8.06 -25.47
C ASN A 154 0.71 9.54 -24.99
N LEU A 155 1.83 10.15 -24.57
CA LEU A 155 1.87 11.60 -24.36
C LEU A 155 2.13 12.33 -25.69
N HIS A 156 1.09 12.95 -26.26
CA HIS A 156 1.24 13.74 -27.48
C HIS A 156 1.74 15.16 -27.21
N LYS A 157 2.43 15.72 -28.21
CA LYS A 157 3.04 17.05 -28.16
C LYS A 157 2.03 18.18 -27.88
N ASP A 158 0.81 18.04 -28.38
CA ASP A 158 -0.31 18.98 -28.15
C ASP A 158 -0.78 19.02 -26.68
N ARG A 159 -0.32 18.07 -25.84
CA ARG A 159 -0.58 18.02 -24.40
C ARG A 159 0.58 18.56 -23.56
N CYS A 160 1.59 19.14 -24.20
CA CYS A 160 2.73 19.76 -23.52
C CYS A 160 2.62 21.29 -23.53
N LEU A 161 2.58 21.91 -22.36
CA LEU A 161 2.57 23.35 -22.18
C LEU A 161 3.95 23.83 -21.72
N SER A 162 4.66 24.59 -22.54
CA SER A 162 5.94 25.17 -22.12
C SER A 162 5.71 26.49 -21.37
N LEU A 163 6.14 26.56 -20.10
CA LEU A 163 6.16 27.80 -19.34
C LEU A 163 7.37 28.64 -19.75
N LYS A 164 7.09 29.82 -20.31
CA LYS A 164 8.11 30.82 -20.66
C LYS A 164 8.26 31.87 -19.55
N CYS A 165 9.20 32.79 -19.69
CA CYS A 165 9.19 34.01 -18.87
C CYS A 165 7.90 34.80 -19.13
N LEU A 166 7.47 35.59 -18.15
CA LEU A 166 6.36 36.53 -18.31
C LEU A 166 6.70 37.52 -19.41
N LYS A 167 5.72 37.85 -20.25
CA LYS A 167 5.89 38.92 -21.22
C LYS A 167 6.01 40.26 -20.50
N GLU A 168 6.55 41.25 -21.20
CA GLU A 168 6.82 42.56 -20.64
C GLU A 168 5.61 43.19 -19.92
N GLU A 169 4.43 43.25 -20.55
CA GLU A 169 3.22 43.79 -19.92
C GLU A 169 2.73 42.96 -18.72
N GLU A 170 2.80 41.63 -18.80
CA GLU A 170 2.42 40.72 -17.69
C GLU A 170 3.36 40.90 -16.49
N ALA A 171 4.66 41.06 -16.76
CA ALA A 171 5.68 41.30 -15.75
C ALA A 171 5.59 42.71 -15.13
N LYS A 172 5.30 43.75 -15.93
CA LYS A 172 5.01 45.10 -15.43
C LYS A 172 3.79 45.08 -14.51
N GLN A 173 2.70 44.46 -14.95
CA GLN A 173 1.49 44.30 -14.14
C GLN A 173 1.80 43.53 -12.84
N PHE A 174 2.59 42.47 -12.91
CA PHE A 174 3.02 41.71 -11.73
C PHE A 174 3.75 42.60 -10.72
N ILE A 175 4.73 43.40 -11.14
CA ILE A 175 5.48 44.31 -10.26
C ILE A 175 4.56 45.36 -9.62
N PHE A 176 3.69 46.02 -10.39
CA PHE A 176 2.78 47.03 -9.84
C PHE A 176 1.81 46.42 -8.82
N CYS A 177 1.23 45.26 -9.13
CA CYS A 177 0.39 44.53 -8.19
C CYS A 177 1.16 44.11 -6.92
N ARG A 178 2.41 43.66 -7.07
CA ARG A 178 3.21 43.17 -5.94
C ARG A 178 3.69 44.28 -5.02
N THR A 179 4.02 45.45 -5.58
CA THR A 179 4.55 46.62 -4.87
C THR A 179 3.45 47.54 -4.33
N GLY A 180 2.31 47.63 -5.01
CA GLY A 180 1.22 48.56 -4.69
C GLY A 180 1.47 50.00 -5.16
N LEU A 181 2.47 50.22 -6.04
CA LEU A 181 2.77 51.53 -6.62
C LEU A 181 1.75 51.90 -7.70
N THR A 182 1.47 53.20 -7.85
CA THR A 182 0.60 53.73 -8.90
C THR A 182 1.29 53.68 -10.25
N ARG A 183 0.54 53.34 -11.31
CA ARG A 183 1.04 53.28 -12.69
C ARG A 183 0.83 54.63 -13.37
N ASP A 184 1.93 55.36 -13.61
CA ASP A 184 2.00 56.59 -14.42
C ASP A 184 3.05 56.43 -15.53
N ASP A 185 3.14 57.36 -16.48
CA ASP A 185 4.02 57.22 -17.66
C ASP A 185 5.50 57.10 -17.30
N ASN A 186 5.97 57.81 -16.26
CA ASN A 186 7.35 57.76 -15.81
C ASN A 186 7.66 56.43 -15.10
N THR A 187 6.80 56.03 -14.15
CA THR A 187 6.96 54.74 -13.44
C THR A 187 6.81 53.54 -14.36
N ASN A 188 5.98 53.63 -15.41
CA ASN A 188 5.82 52.58 -16.42
C ASN A 188 7.10 52.38 -17.26
N SER A 189 7.81 53.45 -17.62
CA SER A 189 9.10 53.37 -18.34
C SER A 189 10.21 52.75 -17.48
N VAL A 190 10.27 53.12 -16.19
CA VAL A 190 11.23 52.50 -15.24
C VAL A 190 10.89 51.03 -14.99
N ALA A 191 9.61 50.69 -14.87
CA ALA A 191 9.16 49.31 -14.73
C ALA A 191 9.53 48.45 -15.95
N GLU A 192 9.42 48.99 -17.16
CA GLU A 192 9.86 48.33 -18.40
C GLU A 192 11.35 48.00 -18.36
N SER A 193 12.18 48.98 -18.00
CA SER A 193 13.63 48.79 -17.85
C SER A 193 13.95 47.71 -16.81
N LEU A 194 13.32 47.76 -15.63
CA LEU A 194 13.53 46.76 -14.57
C LEU A 194 13.09 45.35 -14.99
N VAL A 195 11.93 45.22 -15.64
CA VAL A 195 11.43 43.93 -16.15
C VAL A 195 12.38 43.34 -17.18
N ASN A 196 12.92 44.16 -18.08
CA ASN A 196 13.90 43.74 -19.07
C ASN A 196 15.18 43.23 -18.42
N GLU A 197 15.66 43.91 -17.38
CA GLU A 197 16.85 43.50 -16.62
C GLU A 197 16.63 42.20 -15.82
N LEU A 198 15.40 41.97 -15.34
CA LEU A 198 15.00 40.75 -14.64
C LEU A 198 14.60 39.59 -15.59
N GLY A 199 14.58 39.84 -16.91
CA GLY A 199 14.28 38.83 -17.93
C GLY A 199 12.86 38.24 -17.87
N GLY A 200 11.92 38.94 -17.24
CA GLY A 200 10.53 38.48 -17.08
C GLY A 200 10.37 37.23 -16.19
N LEU A 201 11.32 36.91 -15.31
CA LEU A 201 11.29 35.70 -14.50
C LEU A 201 10.38 35.85 -13.27
N PRO A 202 9.37 34.99 -13.07
CA PRO A 202 8.46 35.12 -11.93
C PRO A 202 9.18 35.19 -10.58
N LEU A 203 10.19 34.35 -10.36
CA LEU A 203 10.94 34.35 -9.09
C LEU A 203 11.76 35.64 -8.88
N ALA A 204 12.44 36.13 -9.92
CA ALA A 204 13.23 37.36 -9.82
C ALA A 204 12.31 38.58 -9.62
N LEU A 205 11.17 38.62 -10.33
CA LEU A 205 10.14 39.65 -10.19
C LEU A 205 9.49 39.63 -8.81
N GLU A 206 9.17 38.44 -8.27
CA GLU A 206 8.62 38.30 -6.92
C GLU A 206 9.61 38.77 -5.85
N GLN A 207 10.88 38.37 -5.95
CA GLN A 207 11.92 38.80 -5.01
C GLN A 207 12.21 40.30 -5.09
N ALA A 208 12.26 40.86 -6.30
CA ALA A 208 12.43 42.29 -6.50
C ALA A 208 11.23 43.08 -5.97
N GLY A 209 10.00 42.68 -6.35
CA GLY A 209 8.77 43.32 -5.87
C GLY A 209 8.56 43.21 -4.37
N ALA A 210 8.95 42.08 -3.76
CA ALA A 210 8.97 41.90 -2.32
C ALA A 210 9.95 42.86 -1.64
N CYS A 211 11.16 42.99 -2.18
CA CYS A 211 12.19 43.90 -1.68
C CYS A 211 11.75 45.37 -1.76
N ILE A 212 11.25 45.80 -2.92
CA ILE A 212 10.72 47.16 -3.15
C ILE A 212 9.62 47.48 -2.12
N LYS A 213 8.68 46.55 -1.91
CA LYS A 213 7.60 46.71 -0.94
C LYS A 213 8.12 46.76 0.50
N ALA A 214 9.05 45.88 0.87
CA ALA A 214 9.59 45.79 2.22
C ALA A 214 10.41 47.05 2.59
N LEU A 215 11.20 47.57 1.65
CA LEU A 215 12.02 48.76 1.83
C LEU A 215 11.25 50.08 1.61
N ARG A 216 10.08 50.01 0.96
CA ARG A 216 9.29 51.17 0.50
C ARG A 216 10.11 52.13 -0.39
N CYS A 217 11.01 51.59 -1.21
CA CYS A 217 11.75 52.38 -2.20
C CYS A 217 10.96 52.53 -3.51
N ASN A 218 11.38 53.46 -4.37
CA ASN A 218 10.80 53.61 -5.71
C ASN A 218 11.48 52.65 -6.71
N LEU A 219 10.89 52.48 -7.90
CA LEU A 219 11.43 51.55 -8.92
C LEU A 219 12.79 51.98 -9.47
N SER A 220 13.07 53.29 -9.51
CA SER A 220 14.32 53.85 -10.07
C SER A 220 15.50 53.54 -9.17
N ASP A 221 15.36 53.79 -7.87
CA ASP A 221 16.39 53.52 -6.88
C ASP A 221 16.75 52.03 -6.86
N TYR A 222 15.74 51.15 -6.92
CA TYR A 222 15.95 49.70 -6.97
C TYR A 222 16.66 49.28 -8.26
N LEU A 223 16.26 49.83 -9.41
CA LEU A 223 16.88 49.54 -10.70
C LEU A 223 18.37 49.92 -10.73
N GLU A 224 18.72 51.10 -10.22
CA GLU A 224 20.11 51.57 -10.13
C GLU A 224 20.95 50.63 -9.24
N GLN A 225 20.41 50.25 -8.09
CA GLN A 225 21.08 49.33 -7.16
C GLN A 225 21.24 47.94 -7.77
N PHE A 226 20.23 47.44 -8.50
CA PHE A 226 20.28 46.17 -9.23
C PHE A 226 21.35 46.17 -10.32
N GLN A 227 21.41 47.22 -11.14
CA GLN A 227 22.43 47.34 -12.19
C GLN A 227 23.84 47.36 -11.60
N THR A 228 24.03 48.08 -10.49
CA THR A 228 25.31 48.17 -9.78
C THR A 228 25.76 46.82 -9.23
N GLU A 229 24.88 46.12 -8.52
CA GLU A 229 25.20 44.83 -7.92
C GLU A 229 25.44 43.75 -8.99
N ARG A 230 24.65 43.75 -10.08
CA ARG A 230 24.86 42.85 -11.23
C ARG A 230 26.23 43.05 -11.87
N LEU A 231 26.66 44.30 -12.08
CA LEU A 231 27.99 44.60 -12.62
C LEU A 231 29.09 44.10 -11.69
N THR A 232 28.89 44.22 -10.38
CA THR A 232 29.82 43.71 -9.36
C THR A 232 29.94 42.19 -9.43
N LEU A 233 28.80 41.50 -9.54
CA LEU A 233 28.74 40.04 -9.69
C LEU A 233 29.43 39.57 -10.97
N LEU A 234 29.15 40.19 -12.12
CA LEU A 234 29.79 39.88 -13.41
C LEU A 234 31.31 40.10 -13.39
N ARG A 235 31.81 41.07 -12.63
CA ARG A 235 33.26 41.29 -12.44
C ARG A 235 33.90 40.20 -11.58
N ARG A 236 33.24 39.79 -10.50
CA ARG A 236 33.66 38.67 -9.62
C ARG A 236 33.72 37.35 -10.41
N GLU A 237 32.75 37.12 -11.29
CA GLU A 237 32.66 35.90 -12.10
C GLU A 237 33.73 35.81 -13.21
N LYS A 238 34.10 36.92 -13.87
CA LYS A 238 35.19 36.93 -14.86
C LYS A 238 36.57 36.56 -14.26
N ALA A 239 36.76 36.69 -12.96
CA ALA A 239 37.99 36.34 -12.25
C ALA A 239 38.10 34.84 -11.88
N ASN A 240 36.97 34.11 -11.81
CA ASN A 240 36.94 32.68 -11.54
C ASN A 240 36.83 31.89 -12.85
N ARG A 241 37.91 31.23 -13.30
CA ARG A 241 37.90 30.44 -14.56
C ARG A 241 36.92 29.25 -14.48
N VAL A 242 35.80 29.40 -15.22
CA VAL A 242 34.97 28.41 -15.94
C VAL A 242 34.57 27.13 -15.20
N LEU A 243 33.27 26.99 -14.94
CA LEU A 243 32.36 25.85 -15.20
C LEU A 243 31.05 26.09 -14.40
N PHE A 244 29.87 26.12 -15.04
CA PHE A 244 28.49 26.12 -14.45
C PHE A 244 27.64 27.41 -14.29
N PHE A 245 27.62 28.35 -15.23
CA PHE A 245 26.50 29.31 -15.31
C PHE A 245 26.04 29.49 -16.76
N GLU A 246 24.91 28.87 -17.13
CA GLU A 246 24.48 28.73 -18.53
C GLU A 246 23.36 29.72 -18.96
N SER A 247 22.89 30.66 -18.13
CA SER A 247 21.73 31.48 -18.53
C SER A 247 21.60 32.86 -17.84
N PRO A 248 21.22 33.95 -18.56
CA PRO A 248 20.92 35.27 -17.98
C PRO A 248 19.87 35.22 -16.85
N GLU A 249 19.00 34.21 -16.88
CA GLU A 249 17.93 34.04 -15.92
C GLU A 249 18.44 33.70 -14.51
N ARG A 250 19.47 32.85 -14.42
CA ARG A 250 20.08 32.52 -13.14
C ARG A 250 20.81 33.73 -12.55
N LEU A 251 21.42 34.56 -13.40
CA LEU A 251 22.10 35.80 -12.99
C LEU A 251 21.12 36.82 -12.38
N ALA A 252 19.93 36.97 -12.98
CA ALA A 252 18.91 37.88 -12.46
C ALA A 252 18.46 37.47 -11.04
N VAL A 253 18.13 36.18 -10.84
CA VAL A 253 17.73 35.66 -9.51
C VAL A 253 18.88 35.75 -8.50
N HIS A 254 20.12 35.51 -8.91
CA HIS A 254 21.29 35.64 -8.04
C HIS A 254 21.45 37.10 -7.58
N THR A 255 21.30 38.06 -8.49
CA THR A 255 21.40 39.49 -8.18
C THR A 255 20.29 39.95 -7.22
N THR A 256 19.03 39.55 -7.46
CA THR A 256 17.92 39.89 -6.55
C THR A 256 18.08 39.28 -5.17
N TRP A 257 18.55 38.03 -5.10
CA TRP A 257 18.86 37.38 -3.83
C TRP A 257 19.95 38.12 -3.06
N LEU A 258 21.08 38.48 -3.69
CA LEU A 258 22.18 39.22 -3.05
C LEU A 258 21.73 40.55 -2.46
N LEU A 259 20.92 41.31 -3.20
CA LEU A 259 20.33 42.56 -2.70
C LEU A 259 19.48 42.31 -1.46
N ASN A 260 18.57 41.33 -1.51
CA ASN A 260 17.69 41.01 -0.39
C ASN A 260 18.49 40.60 0.85
N ILE A 261 19.55 39.79 0.68
CA ILE A 261 20.43 39.39 1.80
C ILE A 261 21.20 40.58 2.38
N LYS A 262 21.70 41.50 1.54
CA LYS A 262 22.38 42.71 2.01
C LYS A 262 21.49 43.56 2.90
N HIS A 263 20.20 43.66 2.58
CA HIS A 263 19.21 44.36 3.40
C HIS A 263 18.82 43.60 4.65
N ILE A 264 18.60 42.28 4.55
CA ILE A 264 18.30 41.43 5.72
C ILE A 264 19.42 41.53 6.75
N ARG A 265 20.69 41.48 6.32
CA ARG A 265 21.86 41.58 7.21
C ARG A 265 21.87 42.87 8.06
N GLY A 266 21.33 43.97 7.54
CA GLY A 266 21.23 45.25 8.25
C GLY A 266 20.00 45.39 9.18
N SER A 267 19.12 44.39 9.26
CA SER A 267 17.87 44.44 10.02
C SER A 267 18.03 43.93 11.47
N GLN A 268 17.08 44.29 12.36
CA GLN A 268 17.12 44.01 13.82
C GLN A 268 17.22 42.51 14.20
N ASP A 269 16.92 41.58 13.28
CA ASP A 269 17.10 40.13 13.45
C ASP A 269 17.80 39.47 12.25
N GLY A 270 18.57 40.26 11.49
CA GLY A 270 19.17 39.86 10.23
C GLY A 270 20.10 38.66 10.33
N GLU A 271 21.00 38.68 11.31
CA GLU A 271 21.96 37.60 11.57
C GLU A 271 21.26 36.29 11.95
N HIS A 272 20.18 36.37 12.74
CA HIS A 272 19.36 35.20 13.10
C HIS A 272 18.65 34.61 11.87
N ALA A 273 18.12 35.48 10.99
CA ALA A 273 17.46 35.08 9.75
C ALA A 273 18.41 34.42 8.76
N ILE A 274 19.60 35.00 8.55
CA ILE A 274 20.63 34.42 7.67
C ILE A 274 21.08 33.07 8.20
N ARG A 275 21.32 32.94 9.51
CA ARG A 275 21.72 31.67 10.12
C ARG A 275 20.66 30.58 9.94
N LEU A 276 19.38 30.91 10.17
CA LEU A 276 18.27 29.98 9.99
C LEU A 276 18.11 29.59 8.51
N MET A 277 18.20 30.56 7.59
CA MET A 277 18.17 30.33 6.14
C MET A 277 19.27 29.37 5.70
N ASN A 278 20.50 29.58 6.16
CA ASN A 278 21.65 28.75 5.79
C ASN A 278 21.45 27.29 6.22
N ALA A 279 20.90 27.06 7.41
CA ALA A 279 20.55 25.72 7.87
C ALA A 279 19.38 25.13 7.05
N TYR A 280 18.32 25.91 6.81
CA TYR A 280 17.14 25.49 6.04
C TYR A 280 17.44 25.22 4.57
N ALA A 281 18.50 25.79 4.01
CA ALA A 281 18.97 25.49 2.65
C ALA A 281 19.44 24.03 2.46
N LEU A 282 19.70 23.32 3.57
CA LEU A 282 20.14 21.92 3.56
C LEU A 282 18.98 20.91 3.73
N PHE A 283 17.78 21.39 4.01
CA PHE A 283 16.57 20.62 4.24
C PHE A 283 15.72 20.41 2.98
N ASN A 284 14.66 19.61 3.08
CA ASN A 284 13.63 19.50 2.05
C ASN A 284 13.02 20.88 1.75
N PRO A 285 12.98 21.34 0.49
CA PRO A 285 12.44 22.66 0.12
C PRO A 285 10.91 22.77 0.22
N ASN A 286 10.19 21.65 0.10
CA ASN A 286 8.74 21.69 -0.07
C ASN A 286 7.99 22.02 1.23
N GLU A 287 8.50 21.55 2.37
CA GLU A 287 7.92 21.78 3.68
C GLU A 287 9.03 21.61 4.73
N ILE A 288 9.16 22.60 5.61
CA ILE A 288 10.08 22.66 6.74
C ILE A 288 9.22 22.97 7.98
N GLU A 289 9.17 22.05 8.94
CA GLU A 289 8.29 22.13 10.10
C GLU A 289 8.80 23.12 11.16
N LYS A 290 7.88 23.78 11.89
CA LYS A 290 8.23 24.67 13.00
C LYS A 290 9.06 24.00 14.10
N GLU A 291 8.97 22.68 14.23
CA GLU A 291 9.71 21.89 15.21
C GLU A 291 11.23 21.92 14.94
N LEU A 292 11.68 22.34 13.74
CA LEU A 292 13.08 22.53 13.35
C LEU A 292 13.69 23.83 13.90
N VAL A 293 13.39 24.17 15.15
CA VAL A 293 13.92 25.35 15.87
C VAL A 293 14.50 24.87 17.19
N ASN A 294 15.84 24.91 17.33
CA ASN A 294 16.53 24.38 18.51
C ASN A 294 16.69 25.43 19.60
N VAL A 295 16.02 25.19 20.73
CA VAL A 295 16.18 25.91 22.00
C VAL A 295 16.61 24.98 23.15
N GLY A 296 16.88 23.71 22.86
CA GLY A 296 17.16 22.67 23.84
C GLY A 296 18.63 22.29 23.99
N GLU A 297 18.86 21.10 24.55
CA GLU A 297 20.21 20.59 24.84
C GLU A 297 21.02 20.31 23.57
N ARG A 298 22.32 20.62 23.70
CA ARG A 298 23.26 20.98 22.62
C ARG A 298 22.68 22.06 21.70
N PRO A 299 22.51 23.26 22.27
CA PRO A 299 22.02 24.41 21.54
C PRO A 299 23.02 24.82 20.46
N ILE A 300 22.51 25.55 19.47
CA ILE A 300 23.36 26.31 18.57
C ILE A 300 24.23 27.26 19.42
N GLU A 301 25.54 27.31 19.14
CA GLU A 301 26.58 27.94 19.99
C GLU A 301 26.41 29.45 20.16
N ASP A 302 25.44 30.06 19.48
CA ASP A 302 25.14 31.48 19.56
C ASP A 302 24.05 31.77 20.59
N LYS A 303 24.44 32.54 21.61
CA LYS A 303 23.55 32.91 22.72
C LYS A 303 22.40 33.81 22.26
N ALA A 304 22.68 34.80 21.41
CA ALA A 304 21.68 35.76 20.93
C ALA A 304 20.59 35.04 20.10
N PHE A 305 21.00 34.11 19.24
CA PHE A 305 20.10 33.26 18.47
C PHE A 305 19.20 32.43 19.39
N ARG A 306 19.76 31.80 20.42
CA ARG A 306 18.98 31.00 21.36
C ARG A 306 17.97 31.84 22.12
N ASP A 307 18.38 32.99 22.62
CA ASP A 307 17.51 33.90 23.38
C ASP A 307 16.37 34.40 22.49
N CYS A 308 16.65 34.74 21.22
CA CYS A 308 15.65 35.12 20.23
C CYS A 308 14.70 33.95 19.91
N MET A 309 15.21 32.76 19.61
CA MET A 309 14.38 31.60 19.25
C MET A 309 13.55 31.04 20.41
N SER A 310 13.96 31.30 21.65
CA SER A 310 13.22 30.90 22.87
C SER A 310 12.06 31.86 23.19
N SER A 311 12.04 33.06 22.60
CA SER A 311 10.96 34.03 22.78
C SER A 311 9.65 33.56 22.09
N PRO A 312 8.46 33.81 22.68
CA PRO A 312 7.16 33.46 22.08
C PRO A 312 6.94 33.97 20.66
N LEU A 313 7.59 35.08 20.28
CA LEU A 313 7.46 35.71 18.96
C LEU A 313 8.74 35.73 18.14
N GLY A 314 9.91 35.45 18.72
CA GLY A 314 11.20 35.64 18.05
C GLY A 314 11.36 34.78 16.79
N CYS A 315 11.07 33.47 16.87
CA CYS A 315 11.09 32.60 15.70
C CYS A 315 10.13 33.10 14.58
N ARG A 316 8.93 33.55 14.96
CA ARG A 316 7.97 34.12 14.00
C ARG A 316 8.51 35.40 13.35
N GLN A 317 9.21 36.26 14.09
CA GLN A 317 9.83 37.47 13.54
C GLN A 317 10.95 37.14 12.56
N VAL A 318 11.81 36.17 12.89
CA VAL A 318 12.91 35.72 12.03
C VAL A 318 12.39 35.12 10.72
N VAL A 319 11.42 34.19 10.80
CA VAL A 319 10.83 33.58 9.61
C VAL A 319 10.02 34.60 8.81
N LYS A 320 9.32 35.52 9.48
CA LYS A 320 8.63 36.63 8.82
C LYS A 320 9.60 37.50 8.03
N LEU A 321 10.78 37.82 8.57
CA LEU A 321 11.79 38.59 7.85
C LEU A 321 12.19 37.90 6.54
N LEU A 322 12.42 36.59 6.55
CA LEU A 322 12.72 35.82 5.33
C LEU A 322 11.53 35.76 4.35
N ASN A 323 10.30 35.73 4.88
CA ASN A 323 9.07 35.71 4.10
C ASN A 323 8.74 37.08 3.47
N ASP A 324 9.02 38.18 4.15
CA ASP A 324 8.76 39.54 3.68
C ASP A 324 9.59 39.87 2.42
N PHE A 325 10.76 39.24 2.25
CA PHE A 325 11.61 39.31 1.05
C PHE A 325 11.40 38.13 0.06
N SER A 326 10.35 37.32 0.26
CA SER A 326 9.99 36.16 -0.58
C SER A 326 11.12 35.13 -0.76
N LEU A 327 11.96 34.94 0.26
CA LEU A 327 12.97 33.86 0.29
C LEU A 327 12.38 32.55 0.83
N PHE A 328 11.44 32.67 1.76
CA PHE A 328 10.65 31.57 2.33
C PHE A 328 9.17 31.92 2.25
N THR A 329 8.29 30.93 2.31
CA THR A 329 6.84 31.15 2.26
C THR A 329 6.12 30.22 3.20
N TYR A 330 5.20 30.74 4.00
CA TYR A 330 4.32 29.93 4.85
C TYR A 330 3.41 29.03 4.00
N VAL A 331 3.41 27.73 4.28
CA VAL A 331 2.51 26.74 3.66
C VAL A 331 1.26 26.55 4.52
N HIS A 332 1.46 26.40 5.82
CA HIS A 332 0.42 26.36 6.84
C HIS A 332 0.77 27.35 7.98
N ALA A 333 -0.06 27.46 9.01
CA ALA A 333 0.21 28.31 10.17
C ALA A 333 1.55 28.01 10.89
N HIS A 334 2.17 26.87 10.57
CA HIS A 334 3.27 26.26 11.32
C HIS A 334 4.37 25.62 10.45
N SER A 335 4.35 25.76 9.12
CA SER A 335 5.40 25.23 8.24
C SER A 335 5.75 26.21 7.14
N VAL A 336 6.98 26.15 6.65
CA VAL A 336 7.49 27.01 5.58
C VAL A 336 8.06 26.19 4.44
N SER A 337 8.06 26.78 3.25
CA SER A 337 8.68 26.24 2.04
C SER A 337 9.68 27.27 1.51
N THR A 338 10.60 26.83 0.66
CA THR A 338 11.52 27.72 -0.04
C THR A 338 11.76 27.22 -1.46
N HIS A 339 12.04 28.15 -2.37
CA HIS A 339 12.30 27.80 -3.75
C HIS A 339 13.65 27.07 -3.89
N ARG A 340 13.69 25.98 -4.65
CA ARG A 340 14.90 25.12 -4.79
C ARG A 340 16.13 25.88 -5.28
N LEU A 341 15.94 26.84 -6.20
CA LEU A 341 17.01 27.71 -6.69
C LEU A 341 17.56 28.61 -5.57
N VAL A 342 16.73 29.09 -4.66
CA VAL A 342 17.17 29.91 -3.52
C VAL A 342 18.03 29.06 -2.58
N GLN A 343 17.63 27.83 -2.25
CA GLN A 343 18.50 26.92 -1.48
C GLN A 343 19.82 26.61 -2.17
N GLU A 344 19.82 26.51 -3.50
CA GLU A 344 21.03 26.27 -4.29
C GLU A 344 21.97 27.48 -4.24
N LEU A 345 21.45 28.70 -4.46
CA LEU A 345 22.20 29.96 -4.37
C LEU A 345 22.78 30.17 -2.96
N VAL A 346 21.99 29.96 -1.91
CA VAL A 346 22.47 30.04 -0.52
C VAL A 346 23.64 29.09 -0.32
N ARG A 347 23.54 27.83 -0.74
CA ARG A 347 24.65 26.88 -0.61
C ARG A 347 25.86 27.22 -1.46
N GLU A 348 25.70 27.91 -2.58
CA GLU A 348 26.80 28.29 -3.47
C GLU A 348 27.63 29.44 -2.91
N ASP A 349 26.98 30.45 -2.32
CA ASP A 349 27.63 31.65 -1.80
C ASP A 349 28.39 31.41 -0.48
N LEU A 350 28.00 30.38 0.29
CA LEU A 350 28.71 30.02 1.52
C LEU A 350 30.14 29.57 1.23
N ASP A 351 31.09 30.05 2.03
CA ASP A 351 32.45 29.53 2.02
C ASP A 351 32.53 28.12 2.69
N PRO A 352 33.66 27.41 2.59
CA PRO A 352 33.78 26.07 3.18
C PRO A 352 33.54 25.99 4.69
N GLU A 353 33.88 27.03 5.45
CA GLU A 353 33.71 27.09 6.91
C GLU A 353 32.26 27.36 7.28
N GLU A 354 31.63 28.32 6.60
CA GLU A 354 30.21 28.62 6.73
C GLU A 354 29.33 27.43 6.33
N LYS A 355 29.73 26.67 5.28
CA LYS A 355 29.06 25.41 4.91
C LYS A 355 29.09 24.40 6.04
N ALA A 356 30.24 24.24 6.69
CA ALA A 356 30.38 23.30 7.78
C ALA A 356 29.55 23.72 9.00
N LYS A 357 29.61 25.01 9.36
CA LYS A 357 28.80 25.59 10.45
C LYS A 357 27.30 25.45 10.18
N SER A 358 26.85 25.77 8.97
CA SER A 358 25.45 25.67 8.56
C SER A 358 24.95 24.22 8.56
N PHE A 359 25.81 23.27 8.20
CA PHE A 359 25.51 21.84 8.30
C PHE A 359 25.34 21.39 9.75
N VAL A 360 26.25 21.78 10.64
CA VAL A 360 26.16 21.46 12.07
C VAL A 360 24.91 22.08 12.69
N ASP A 361 24.59 23.33 12.35
CA ASP A 361 23.36 23.98 12.78
C ASP A 361 22.13 23.20 12.32
N ALA A 362 22.04 22.83 11.04
CA ALA A 362 20.93 22.04 10.51
C ALA A 362 20.79 20.66 11.21
N VAL A 363 21.90 19.98 11.46
CA VAL A 363 21.91 18.71 12.22
C VAL A 363 21.38 18.90 13.64
N ARG A 364 21.82 19.96 14.35
CA ARG A 364 21.36 20.27 15.71
C ARG A 364 19.87 20.65 15.73
N LEU A 365 19.40 21.44 14.76
CA LEU A 365 17.97 21.76 14.58
C LEU A 365 17.14 20.48 14.42
N LEU A 366 17.56 19.59 13.53
CA LEU A 366 16.82 18.35 13.27
C LEU A 366 16.90 17.35 14.42
N SER A 367 18.06 17.23 15.09
CA SER A 367 18.21 16.39 16.28
C SER A 367 17.31 16.88 17.42
N PHE A 368 17.14 18.19 17.59
CA PHE A 368 16.21 18.74 18.56
C PHE A 368 14.76 18.41 18.18
N ALA A 369 14.38 18.56 16.92
CA ALA A 369 13.04 18.19 16.44
C ALA A 369 12.73 16.70 16.72
N PHE A 370 13.67 15.80 16.45
CA PHE A 370 13.53 14.38 16.79
C PHE A 370 13.36 14.13 18.30
N SER A 371 13.99 14.93 19.17
CA SER A 371 13.82 14.81 20.63
C SER A 371 12.40 15.17 21.11
N LYS A 372 11.65 15.96 20.32
CA LYS A 372 10.27 16.34 20.60
C LYS A 372 9.25 15.37 19.98
N CYS A 373 9.72 14.41 19.21
CA CYS A 373 8.89 13.45 18.48
C CYS A 373 9.10 12.04 19.02
N VAL A 374 8.05 11.20 18.93
CA VAL A 374 8.17 9.77 19.29
C VAL A 374 8.74 9.00 18.10
N SER A 375 9.94 8.45 18.27
CA SER A 375 10.56 7.54 17.29
C SER A 375 9.88 6.15 17.35
N PRO A 376 9.78 5.41 16.22
CA PRO A 376 9.28 4.04 16.18
C PRO A 376 9.98 3.05 17.12
N LYS A 377 11.12 3.41 17.71
CA LYS A 377 11.83 2.59 18.72
C LYS A 377 10.94 2.08 19.87
N HIS A 378 9.88 2.81 20.23
CA HIS A 378 8.95 2.39 21.29
C HIS A 378 8.03 1.23 20.89
N LEU A 379 7.99 0.84 19.61
CA LEU A 379 7.27 -0.34 19.13
C LEU A 379 8.01 -1.65 19.47
N LEU A 380 9.24 -1.57 19.97
CA LEU A 380 10.06 -2.71 20.43
C LEU A 380 9.63 -3.16 21.84
N GLY A 381 8.43 -3.73 21.97
CA GLY A 381 8.03 -4.55 23.13
C GLY A 381 8.21 -6.04 22.85
N ASN A 382 8.21 -6.89 23.88
CA ASN A 382 8.06 -8.35 23.72
C ASN A 382 6.62 -8.67 23.30
N VAL A 383 6.28 -8.32 22.06
CA VAL A 383 4.94 -8.46 21.50
C VAL A 383 4.80 -9.89 20.99
N GLY A 384 3.99 -10.70 21.68
CA GLY A 384 3.61 -12.05 21.26
C GLY A 384 2.85 -12.05 19.92
N MET A 385 2.71 -13.19 19.25
CA MET A 385 2.00 -13.25 17.95
C MET A 385 0.57 -12.68 18.02
N GLU A 386 -0.14 -12.89 19.14
CA GLU A 386 -1.47 -12.30 19.37
C GLU A 386 -1.47 -10.78 19.44
N GLU A 387 -0.46 -10.16 20.05
CA GLU A 387 -0.34 -8.70 20.08
C GLU A 387 0.19 -8.14 18.76
N ARG A 388 0.96 -8.93 17.97
CA ARG A 388 1.36 -8.55 16.59
C ARG A 388 0.16 -8.53 15.65
N LEU A 389 -0.80 -9.43 15.84
CA LEU A 389 -2.07 -9.43 15.12
C LEU A 389 -2.92 -8.20 15.48
N LYS A 390 -2.92 -7.77 16.75
CA LYS A 390 -3.54 -6.49 17.19
C LYS A 390 -2.78 -5.25 16.70
N ALA A 391 -1.46 -5.35 16.54
CA ALA A 391 -0.60 -4.23 16.10
C ALA A 391 -0.85 -3.78 14.65
N TYR A 392 -1.65 -4.52 13.86
CA TYR A 392 -2.05 -4.09 12.53
C TYR A 392 -3.09 -2.96 12.50
N ASP A 393 -3.69 -2.61 13.65
CA ASP A 393 -4.52 -1.40 13.81
C ASP A 393 -3.64 -0.14 13.91
N LEU A 394 -4.17 1.02 13.49
CA LEU A 394 -3.39 2.28 13.56
C LEU A 394 -2.95 2.57 15.00
N PRO A 395 -1.66 2.87 15.25
CA PRO A 395 -1.19 3.23 16.59
C PRO A 395 -1.92 4.45 17.15
N ARG A 396 -2.19 4.47 18.46
CA ARG A 396 -2.81 5.61 19.16
C ARG A 396 -2.10 6.96 18.90
N ASN A 397 -0.79 6.92 18.62
CA ASN A 397 0.06 8.09 18.37
C ASN A 397 0.34 8.35 16.88
N HIS A 398 -0.56 7.97 15.97
CA HIS A 398 -0.39 8.10 14.52
C HIS A 398 0.17 9.46 14.05
N SER A 399 -0.34 10.56 14.60
CA SER A 399 0.09 11.92 14.24
C SER A 399 1.57 12.22 14.56
N GLN A 400 2.12 11.61 15.61
CA GLN A 400 3.52 11.78 15.98
C GLN A 400 4.45 10.98 15.06
N TYR A 401 4.07 9.77 14.66
CA TYR A 401 4.84 8.99 13.69
C TYR A 401 4.81 9.61 12.29
N TYR A 402 3.71 10.28 11.93
CA TYR A 402 3.63 11.08 10.72
C TYR A 402 4.65 12.24 10.73
N LEU A 403 4.72 13.00 11.83
CA LEU A 403 5.76 14.04 11.99
C LEU A 403 7.18 13.44 11.92
N TRP A 404 7.43 12.32 12.61
CA TRP A 404 8.71 11.60 12.55
C TRP A 404 9.10 11.28 11.09
N SER A 405 8.14 10.81 10.29
CA SER A 405 8.39 10.48 8.88
C SER A 405 8.80 11.71 8.05
N LYS A 406 8.20 12.87 8.30
CA LYS A 406 8.61 14.12 7.65
C LYS A 406 10.03 14.54 8.05
N LEU A 407 10.34 14.49 9.35
CA LEU A 407 11.69 14.77 9.87
C LEU A 407 12.75 13.83 9.27
N CYS A 408 12.43 12.55 9.05
CA CYS A 408 13.31 11.60 8.34
C CYS A 408 13.59 12.01 6.89
N PHE A 409 12.65 12.66 6.22
CA PHE A 409 12.87 13.20 4.88
C PHE A 409 13.91 14.34 4.88
N HIS A 410 13.90 15.20 5.90
CA HIS A 410 14.96 16.19 6.14
C HIS A 410 16.32 15.53 6.40
N ALA A 411 16.35 14.45 7.18
CA ALA A 411 17.57 13.70 7.47
C ALA A 411 18.18 13.11 6.18
N PHE A 412 17.35 12.57 5.28
CA PHE A 412 17.77 12.06 3.98
C PHE A 412 18.40 13.16 3.11
N HIS A 413 17.80 14.35 3.06
CA HIS A 413 18.39 15.50 2.36
C HIS A 413 19.72 15.94 2.98
N LEU A 414 19.84 15.96 4.31
CA LEU A 414 21.12 16.27 4.98
C LEU A 414 22.20 15.26 4.63
N GLN A 415 21.89 13.96 4.59
CA GLN A 415 22.82 12.92 4.17
C GLN A 415 23.36 13.19 2.76
N GLN A 416 22.50 13.50 1.80
CA GLN A 416 22.92 13.82 0.43
C GLN A 416 23.83 15.06 0.38
N ASN A 417 23.53 16.10 1.16
CA ASN A 417 24.39 17.28 1.24
C ASN A 417 25.76 16.94 1.85
N MET A 418 25.81 16.08 2.88
CA MET A 418 27.06 15.63 3.48
C MET A 418 27.93 14.85 2.48
N GLU A 419 27.32 13.95 1.69
CA GLU A 419 28.03 13.19 0.66
C GLU A 419 28.64 14.09 -0.44
N LYS A 420 27.96 15.21 -0.77
CA LYS A 420 28.47 16.25 -1.68
C LYS A 420 29.66 17.00 -1.06
N LEU A 421 29.56 17.39 0.21
CA LEU A 421 30.68 18.03 0.93
C LEU A 421 31.92 17.11 1.00
N LEU A 422 31.70 15.81 1.20
CA LEU A 422 32.77 14.80 1.20
C LEU A 422 33.32 14.48 -0.19
N ALA A 423 32.68 14.93 -1.28
CA ALA A 423 33.20 14.74 -2.64
C ALA A 423 34.40 15.66 -2.94
N ASN A 424 34.38 16.90 -2.43
CA ASN A 424 35.46 17.88 -2.52
C ASN A 424 35.88 18.35 -1.11
N PRO A 425 36.56 17.50 -0.34
CA PRO A 425 36.82 17.75 1.07
C PRO A 425 37.87 18.87 1.27
N ASP A 426 37.48 19.99 1.90
CA ASP A 426 38.42 20.96 2.46
C ASP A 426 38.96 20.46 3.81
N PRO A 427 40.27 20.16 3.93
CA PRO A 427 40.85 19.62 5.16
C PRO A 427 40.62 20.47 6.42
N LYS A 428 40.46 21.79 6.27
CA LYS A 428 40.27 22.70 7.41
C LYS A 428 38.91 22.56 8.07
N CYS A 429 37.88 22.25 7.28
CA CYS A 429 36.48 22.31 7.73
C CYS A 429 35.92 20.93 8.13
N LEU A 430 36.53 19.83 7.67
CA LEU A 430 36.04 18.47 7.91
C LEU A 430 35.91 18.12 9.39
N GLY A 431 36.85 18.55 10.23
CA GLY A 431 36.83 18.22 11.66
C GLY A 431 35.58 18.73 12.37
N SER A 432 35.04 19.86 11.93
CA SER A 432 33.85 20.49 12.51
C SER A 432 32.53 19.84 12.06
N LEU A 433 32.51 19.12 10.94
CA LEU A 433 31.30 18.48 10.39
C LEU A 433 30.82 17.28 11.21
N PHE A 434 31.74 16.58 11.89
CA PHE A 434 31.45 15.29 12.52
C PHE A 434 31.04 15.48 13.99
N VAL A 435 29.76 15.79 14.19
CA VAL A 435 29.13 15.86 15.53
C VAL A 435 28.28 14.62 15.81
N PHE A 436 28.19 14.21 17.08
CA PHE A 436 27.44 13.01 17.50
C PHE A 436 25.96 13.01 17.06
N GLU A 437 25.33 14.17 17.02
CA GLU A 437 23.94 14.39 16.57
C GLU A 437 23.72 13.95 15.12
N THR A 438 24.75 14.05 14.28
CA THR A 438 24.68 13.59 12.88
C THR A 438 24.40 12.10 12.81
N ALA A 439 25.05 11.31 13.68
CA ALA A 439 24.84 9.88 13.76
C ALA A 439 23.43 9.52 14.23
N LYS A 440 22.85 10.29 15.18
CA LYS A 440 21.47 10.11 15.65
C LYS A 440 20.45 10.37 14.52
N VAL A 441 20.57 11.53 13.87
CA VAL A 441 19.68 11.96 12.79
C VAL A 441 19.71 10.98 11.63
N PHE A 442 20.90 10.56 11.19
CA PHE A 442 21.03 9.61 10.09
C PHE A 442 20.56 8.21 10.48
N TYR A 443 20.67 7.82 11.75
CA TYR A 443 20.11 6.55 12.20
C TYR A 443 18.57 6.52 12.15
N GLU A 444 17.87 7.60 12.51
CA GLU A 444 16.42 7.68 12.30
C GLU A 444 16.07 7.52 10.80
N CYS A 445 16.90 8.10 9.91
CA CYS A 445 16.78 7.89 8.46
C CYS A 445 17.00 6.42 8.05
N VAL A 446 17.91 5.68 8.69
CA VAL A 446 18.10 4.23 8.44
C VAL A 446 16.81 3.45 8.70
N VAL A 447 16.15 3.73 9.83
CA VAL A 447 14.87 3.10 10.20
C VAL A 447 13.79 3.44 9.17
N TYR A 448 13.69 4.71 8.79
CA TYR A 448 12.76 5.16 7.76
C TYR A 448 13.00 4.49 6.39
N LEU A 449 14.25 4.39 5.95
CA LEU A 449 14.61 3.74 4.68
C LEU A 449 14.29 2.23 4.71
N SER A 450 14.58 1.55 5.82
CA SER A 450 14.28 0.13 5.96
C SER A 450 12.77 -0.13 6.04
N ALA A 451 11.99 0.75 6.69
CA ALA A 451 10.54 0.70 6.68
C ALA A 451 9.96 0.88 5.27
N ASN A 452 10.62 1.65 4.41
CA ASN A 452 10.24 1.86 3.00
C ASN A 452 10.81 0.80 2.03
N GLN A 453 11.28 -0.35 2.53
CA GLN A 453 11.92 -1.42 1.72
C GLN A 453 13.16 -0.97 0.92
N LYS A 454 13.79 0.15 1.26
CA LYS A 454 15.05 0.63 0.66
C LYS A 454 16.25 0.07 1.40
N GLN A 455 16.36 -1.27 1.46
CA GLN A 455 17.28 -1.95 2.38
C GLN A 455 18.75 -1.64 2.12
N GLU A 456 19.16 -1.47 0.86
CA GLU A 456 20.53 -1.06 0.53
C GLU A 456 20.87 0.36 0.95
N GLU A 457 19.98 1.31 0.66
CA GLU A 457 20.16 2.70 1.09
C GLU A 457 20.21 2.75 2.62
N ALA A 458 19.32 2.01 3.30
CA ALA A 458 19.33 1.89 4.76
C ALA A 458 20.67 1.35 5.28
N LYS A 459 21.20 0.28 4.68
CA LYS A 459 22.45 -0.36 5.12
C LYS A 459 23.68 0.49 4.82
N ARG A 460 23.74 1.14 3.65
CA ARG A 460 24.78 2.13 3.31
C ARG A 460 24.79 3.29 4.30
N THR A 461 23.61 3.81 4.62
CA THR A 461 23.45 4.91 5.59
C THR A 461 23.86 4.46 6.98
N LEU A 462 23.52 3.24 7.40
CA LEU A 462 23.95 2.68 8.68
C LEU A 462 25.48 2.54 8.78
N ASN A 463 26.13 2.07 7.72
CA ASN A 463 27.59 2.03 7.65
C ASN A 463 28.21 3.43 7.73
N PHE A 464 27.54 4.42 7.16
CA PHE A 464 27.97 5.81 7.27
C PHE A 464 27.81 6.35 8.69
N VAL A 465 26.72 6.02 9.36
CA VAL A 465 26.54 6.33 10.80
C VAL A 465 27.68 5.74 11.63
N TYR A 466 28.08 4.48 11.41
CA TYR A 466 29.23 3.89 12.10
C TYR A 466 30.53 4.65 11.84
N ARG A 467 30.74 5.13 10.60
CA ARG A 467 31.92 5.91 10.22
C ARG A 467 31.93 7.28 10.90
N ILE A 468 30.77 7.94 11.00
CA ILE A 468 30.61 9.24 11.65
C ILE A 468 30.96 9.14 13.13
N LEU A 469 30.46 8.12 13.84
CA LEU A 469 30.78 7.92 15.26
C LEU A 469 32.29 7.81 15.53
N ASP A 470 33.03 7.22 14.59
CA ASP A 470 34.48 7.07 14.65
C ASP A 470 35.23 8.40 14.38
N TRP A 471 34.59 9.33 13.66
CA TRP A 471 35.15 10.64 13.27
C TRP A 471 34.86 11.79 14.25
N VAL A 472 33.94 11.57 15.19
CA VAL A 472 33.61 12.53 16.25
C VAL A 472 34.83 12.81 17.15
N SER A 473 34.82 13.96 17.85
CA SER A 473 35.85 14.30 18.86
C SER A 473 36.00 13.21 19.93
N VAL A 474 37.23 13.00 20.38
CA VAL A 474 37.59 11.97 21.37
C VAL A 474 36.91 12.23 22.73
N GLU A 475 36.55 13.48 23.01
CA GLU A 475 35.83 13.90 24.21
C GLU A 475 34.43 13.29 24.31
N GLU A 476 33.80 12.95 23.17
CA GLU A 476 32.44 12.40 23.16
C GLU A 476 32.42 10.86 23.22
N TYR A 477 33.59 10.21 23.19
CA TYR A 477 33.68 8.76 23.03
C TYR A 477 33.04 7.98 24.19
N ASP A 478 33.13 8.49 25.42
CA ASP A 478 32.50 7.85 26.58
C ASP A 478 30.96 7.92 26.46
N THR A 479 30.43 9.06 26.02
CA THR A 479 28.99 9.22 25.74
C THR A 479 28.53 8.31 24.60
N ILE A 480 29.32 8.20 23.54
CA ILE A 480 29.06 7.29 22.40
C ILE A 480 29.05 5.84 22.89
N GLN A 481 30.07 5.42 23.64
CA GLN A 481 30.21 4.06 24.15
C GLN A 481 29.03 3.69 25.06
N ASN A 482 28.61 4.58 25.96
CA ASN A 482 27.44 4.36 26.82
C ASN A 482 26.14 4.25 25.99
N SER A 483 25.96 5.14 25.01
CA SER A 483 24.75 5.15 24.15
C SER A 483 24.64 3.89 23.28
N LEU A 484 25.77 3.39 22.78
CA LEU A 484 25.84 2.15 22.01
C LEU A 484 25.62 0.92 22.88
N SER A 485 26.23 0.88 24.07
CA SER A 485 26.10 -0.25 25.00
C SER A 485 24.67 -0.41 25.51
N ASN A 486 23.99 0.70 25.80
CA ASN A 486 22.61 0.70 26.29
C ASN A 486 21.55 0.63 25.17
N ASN A 487 21.93 0.42 23.91
CA ASN A 487 21.03 0.39 22.74
C ASN A 487 20.15 1.66 22.57
N SER A 488 20.53 2.80 23.16
CA SER A 488 19.76 4.04 23.07
C SER A 488 19.92 4.73 21.71
N LEU A 489 21.07 4.54 21.05
CA LEU A 489 21.34 5.05 19.70
C LEU A 489 20.89 4.08 18.61
N PHE A 490 21.10 2.76 18.79
CA PHE A 490 20.76 1.72 17.83
C PHE A 490 19.70 0.78 18.37
N SER A 491 18.51 1.32 18.62
CA SER A 491 17.41 0.54 19.19
C SER A 491 16.99 -0.62 18.27
N PHE A 492 17.02 -0.41 16.95
CA PHE A 492 16.96 -1.46 15.93
C PHE A 492 18.38 -1.87 15.53
N HIS A 493 18.98 -2.78 16.30
CA HIS A 493 20.31 -3.32 16.01
C HIS A 493 20.34 -4.24 14.77
N VAL A 494 19.21 -4.39 14.08
CA VAL A 494 18.91 -5.42 13.10
C VAL A 494 18.25 -4.80 11.87
N ILE A 495 19.06 -4.41 10.88
CA ILE A 495 18.57 -3.96 9.56
C ILE A 495 18.89 -5.07 8.55
N PRO A 496 17.89 -5.64 7.87
CA PRO A 496 16.51 -5.15 7.66
C PRO A 496 15.55 -5.28 8.85
N LEU A 497 14.65 -4.31 9.01
CA LEU A 497 13.58 -4.34 10.02
C LEU A 497 12.63 -5.54 9.80
N PRO A 498 12.01 -6.09 10.86
CA PRO A 498 10.94 -7.07 10.73
C PRO A 498 9.77 -6.57 9.87
N LYS A 499 9.18 -7.42 9.03
CA LYS A 499 8.11 -7.03 8.09
C LYS A 499 6.89 -6.43 8.77
N TRP A 500 6.40 -7.03 9.86
CA TRP A 500 5.28 -6.50 10.62
C TRP A 500 5.54 -5.05 11.08
N LEU A 501 6.78 -4.75 11.48
CA LEU A 501 7.18 -3.42 11.92
C LEU A 501 7.27 -2.45 10.73
N GLN A 502 7.78 -2.90 9.58
CA GLN A 502 7.76 -2.09 8.35
C GLN A 502 6.32 -1.69 8.00
N ILE A 503 5.37 -2.63 8.07
CA ILE A 503 3.95 -2.39 7.79
C ILE A 503 3.37 -1.36 8.76
N VAL A 504 3.59 -1.54 10.07
CA VAL A 504 3.09 -0.60 11.10
C VAL A 504 3.65 0.81 10.90
N ILE A 505 4.96 0.93 10.63
CA ILE A 505 5.60 2.23 10.38
C ILE A 505 5.06 2.86 9.09
N LYS A 506 4.92 2.08 8.00
CA LYS A 506 4.37 2.58 6.72
C LYS A 506 2.94 3.11 6.85
N LYS A 507 2.08 2.42 7.60
CA LYS A 507 0.71 2.89 7.87
C LYS A 507 0.70 4.26 8.55
N CYS A 508 1.77 4.62 9.25
CA CYS A 508 1.91 5.91 9.90
C CYS A 508 2.39 7.07 9.01
N PHE A 509 2.73 6.81 7.74
CA PHE A 509 3.13 7.86 6.79
C PHE A 509 1.96 8.64 6.20
N VAL A 510 0.74 8.16 6.43
CA VAL A 510 -0.46 8.84 5.98
C VAL A 510 -0.74 9.98 6.96
N PRO A 511 -1.05 11.21 6.50
CA PRO A 511 -1.53 12.22 7.41
C PRO A 511 -2.75 11.66 8.17
N PRO A 512 -2.90 11.93 9.49
CA PRO A 512 -4.11 11.54 10.19
C PRO A 512 -5.29 12.10 9.40
N MET A 513 -6.20 11.21 8.96
CA MET A 513 -7.46 11.61 8.36
C MET A 513 -8.06 12.65 9.30
N CYS A 514 -8.08 13.91 8.87
CA CYS A 514 -8.78 14.93 9.61
C CYS A 514 -10.19 14.39 9.72
N PRO A 515 -10.76 14.18 10.93
CA PRO A 515 -12.20 14.19 11.03
C PRO A 515 -12.59 15.48 10.32
N LEU A 516 -13.46 15.39 9.30
CA LEU A 516 -14.14 16.56 8.81
C LEU A 516 -14.63 17.27 10.07
N GLN A 517 -13.99 18.38 10.43
CA GLN A 517 -14.47 19.18 11.53
C GLN A 517 -15.91 19.47 11.14
N PRO A 518 -16.90 19.18 12.01
CA PRO A 518 -18.23 19.68 11.80
C PRO A 518 -18.06 21.16 11.46
N LEU A 519 -18.58 21.56 10.31
CA LEU A 519 -18.74 22.97 10.02
C LEU A 519 -19.67 23.50 11.12
N ASP A 520 -19.10 23.91 12.25
CA ASP A 520 -19.73 24.75 13.24
C ASP A 520 -19.83 26.15 12.62
N GLN A 521 -20.61 26.23 11.56
CA GLN A 521 -21.36 27.41 11.23
C GLN A 521 -22.78 27.07 11.66
N LYS A 522 -23.21 27.58 12.82
CA LYS A 522 -24.64 27.67 13.12
C LYS A 522 -25.31 28.34 11.91
N PRO A 523 -26.18 27.63 11.17
CA PRO A 523 -26.98 28.28 10.17
C PRO A 523 -27.87 29.28 10.90
N THR A 524 -27.86 30.52 10.45
CA THR A 524 -28.83 31.51 10.89
C THR A 524 -30.19 31.05 10.35
N GLU A 525 -31.01 30.47 11.23
CA GLU A 525 -32.34 29.97 10.87
C GLU A 525 -33.19 31.13 10.34
N SER A 526 -33.61 31.03 9.07
CA SER A 526 -34.68 31.86 8.52
C SER A 526 -36.02 31.32 9.05
N PRO A 527 -36.94 32.16 9.56
CA PRO A 527 -38.18 31.71 10.21
C PRO A 527 -39.18 30.90 9.36
N ASP A 528 -38.97 30.75 8.04
CA ASP A 528 -39.99 30.23 7.11
C ASP A 528 -39.66 28.87 6.44
N LEU A 529 -38.46 28.31 6.70
CA LEU A 529 -38.00 27.08 6.02
C LEU A 529 -38.84 25.84 6.38
N GLU A 530 -39.20 25.69 7.66
CA GLU A 530 -40.03 24.56 8.14
C GLU A 530 -41.44 24.63 7.56
N GLY A 531 -42.00 25.83 7.42
CA GLY A 531 -43.30 26.06 6.80
C GLY A 531 -43.35 25.66 5.32
N ASP A 532 -42.30 25.95 4.56
CA ASP A 532 -42.24 25.60 3.14
C ASP A 532 -42.00 24.10 2.90
N ILE A 533 -41.19 23.45 3.73
CA ILE A 533 -41.04 21.99 3.73
C ILE A 533 -42.38 21.32 4.04
N ASP A 534 -43.14 21.83 5.03
CA ASP A 534 -44.45 21.27 5.37
C ASP A 534 -45.50 21.51 4.28
N LYS A 535 -45.48 22.65 3.58
CA LYS A 535 -46.32 22.86 2.38
C LYS A 535 -46.03 21.82 1.30
N LEU A 536 -44.75 21.54 1.02
CA LEU A 536 -44.36 20.53 0.03
C LEU A 536 -44.73 19.11 0.49
N LYS A 537 -44.57 18.79 1.77
CA LYS A 537 -45.02 17.51 2.35
C LYS A 537 -46.53 17.33 2.21
N LEU A 538 -47.32 18.36 2.54
CA LEU A 538 -48.78 18.36 2.41
C LEU A 538 -49.22 18.25 0.95
N LYS A 539 -48.54 18.95 0.03
CA LYS A 539 -48.76 18.83 -1.41
C LYS A 539 -48.49 17.41 -1.90
N GLY A 540 -47.36 16.81 -1.48
CA GLY A 540 -47.04 15.42 -1.79
C GLY A 540 -48.08 14.44 -1.25
N ASN A 541 -48.54 14.63 -0.01
CA ASN A 541 -49.58 13.80 0.60
C ASN A 541 -50.93 13.93 -0.14
N LYS A 542 -51.31 15.14 -0.54
CA LYS A 542 -52.52 15.38 -1.32
C LYS A 542 -52.44 14.69 -2.68
N ASN A 543 -51.36 14.91 -3.43
CA ASN A 543 -51.13 14.25 -4.72
C ASN A 543 -51.13 12.72 -4.59
N PHE A 544 -50.57 12.18 -3.51
CA PHE A 544 -50.58 10.74 -3.24
C PHE A 544 -52.01 10.19 -3.01
N ILE A 545 -52.86 10.92 -2.29
CA ILE A 545 -54.27 10.55 -2.09
C ILE A 545 -55.06 10.64 -3.39
N ASP A 546 -54.79 11.65 -4.21
CA ASP A 546 -55.42 11.89 -5.51
C ASP A 546 -54.96 10.90 -6.60
N GLY A 547 -54.02 9.99 -6.29
CA GLY A 547 -53.48 8.99 -7.22
C GLY A 547 -52.42 9.52 -8.18
N LEU A 548 -51.99 10.77 -8.02
CA LEU A 548 -50.96 11.46 -8.80
C LEU A 548 -49.57 11.15 -8.25
N TYR A 549 -49.12 9.91 -8.43
CA TYR A 549 -47.92 9.39 -7.75
C TYR A 549 -46.60 10.02 -8.24
N LYS A 550 -46.49 10.44 -9.51
CA LYS A 550 -45.28 11.10 -10.04
C LYS A 550 -45.13 12.49 -9.44
N GLU A 551 -46.22 13.24 -9.42
CA GLU A 551 -46.31 14.58 -8.83
C GLU A 551 -46.13 14.55 -7.31
N ALA A 552 -46.50 13.44 -6.66
CA ALA A 552 -46.18 13.20 -5.26
C ALA A 552 -44.68 12.97 -5.04
N ILE A 553 -44.01 12.17 -5.90
CA ILE A 553 -42.55 11.95 -5.85
C ILE A 553 -41.80 13.25 -6.05
N ASP A 554 -42.19 14.09 -7.01
CA ASP A 554 -41.56 15.38 -7.27
C ASP A 554 -41.66 16.31 -6.05
N ALA A 555 -42.86 16.39 -5.45
CA ALA A 555 -43.09 17.19 -4.25
C ALA A 555 -42.27 16.69 -3.04
N TYR A 556 -42.21 15.38 -2.82
CA TYR A 556 -41.39 14.80 -1.74
C TYR A 556 -39.89 14.96 -2.01
N SER A 557 -39.44 14.84 -3.25
CA SER A 557 -38.04 15.02 -3.62
C SER A 557 -37.59 16.47 -3.43
N ALA A 558 -38.42 17.43 -3.84
CA ALA A 558 -38.18 18.84 -3.57
C ALA A 558 -38.10 19.13 -2.05
N ALA A 559 -38.97 18.53 -1.25
CA ALA A 559 -38.91 18.65 0.21
C ALA A 559 -37.64 18.03 0.82
N ILE A 560 -37.19 16.88 0.29
CA ILE A 560 -35.96 16.20 0.70
C ILE A 560 -34.73 17.03 0.35
N ASP A 561 -34.64 17.53 -0.89
CA ASP A 561 -33.50 18.32 -1.35
C ASP A 561 -33.41 19.67 -0.62
N MET A 562 -34.55 20.29 -0.32
CA MET A 562 -34.63 21.54 0.46
C MET A 562 -34.19 21.35 1.92
N SER A 563 -34.35 20.14 2.48
CA SER A 563 -34.06 19.86 3.88
C SER A 563 -32.73 19.13 4.12
N ARG A 564 -32.08 18.60 3.06
CA ARG A 564 -30.77 17.94 3.13
C ARG A 564 -29.70 18.90 3.66
N GLY A 565 -28.93 18.46 4.66
CA GLY A 565 -27.89 19.27 5.30
C GLY A 565 -28.40 20.27 6.35
N THR A 566 -29.70 20.29 6.65
CA THR A 566 -30.32 21.14 7.68
C THR A 566 -30.79 20.33 8.89
N THR A 567 -31.06 21.00 10.02
CA THR A 567 -31.64 20.40 11.23
C THR A 567 -33.12 20.00 11.08
N VAL A 568 -33.80 20.45 10.01
CA VAL A 568 -35.26 20.31 9.79
C VAL A 568 -35.60 19.10 8.91
N PHE A 569 -34.63 18.24 8.57
CA PHE A 569 -34.86 17.08 7.72
C PHE A 569 -35.84 16.07 8.35
N ASN A 570 -37.03 15.93 7.74
CA ASN A 570 -38.02 14.95 8.16
C ASN A 570 -37.89 13.64 7.38
N ALA A 571 -37.31 12.62 8.01
CA ALA A 571 -37.10 11.32 7.36
C ALA A 571 -38.40 10.61 6.93
N LEU A 572 -39.58 10.99 7.44
CA LEU A 572 -40.86 10.45 6.95
C LEU A 572 -41.07 10.72 5.45
N LEU A 573 -40.45 11.77 4.90
CA LEU A 573 -40.46 12.06 3.47
C LEU A 573 -39.91 10.88 2.65
N LEU A 574 -38.85 10.22 3.13
CA LEU A 574 -38.29 9.02 2.49
C LEU A 574 -39.32 7.89 2.45
N THR A 575 -40.03 7.64 3.56
CA THR A 575 -41.04 6.57 3.62
C THR A 575 -42.28 6.88 2.76
N ASN A 576 -42.66 8.14 2.65
CA ASN A 576 -43.78 8.58 1.83
C ASN A 576 -43.43 8.49 0.34
N ARG A 577 -42.23 8.95 -0.05
CA ARG A 577 -41.72 8.83 -1.42
C ARG A 577 -41.54 7.37 -1.84
N ALA A 578 -41.00 6.52 -0.97
CA ALA A 578 -40.94 5.07 -1.19
C ALA A 578 -42.33 4.46 -1.45
N SER A 579 -43.38 4.96 -0.76
CA SER A 579 -44.76 4.50 -1.02
C SER A 579 -45.23 4.84 -2.43
N ALA A 580 -44.88 6.03 -2.93
CA ALA A 580 -45.22 6.48 -4.27
C ALA A 580 -44.46 5.69 -5.35
N TYR A 581 -43.16 5.43 -5.13
CA TYR A 581 -42.35 4.56 -5.99
C TYR A 581 -42.93 3.14 -6.08
N ILE A 582 -43.38 2.56 -4.96
CA ILE A 582 -44.05 1.24 -4.95
C ILE A 582 -45.32 1.26 -5.80
N LYS A 583 -46.13 2.33 -5.75
CA LYS A 583 -47.34 2.46 -6.57
C LYS A 583 -47.07 2.58 -8.06
N LEU A 584 -45.89 3.07 -8.45
CA LEU A 584 -45.41 3.14 -9.83
C LEU A 584 -44.59 1.92 -10.26
N ASN A 585 -44.47 0.89 -9.41
CA ASN A 585 -43.62 -0.30 -9.64
C ASN A 585 -42.12 0.02 -9.85
N GLN A 586 -41.65 1.16 -9.30
CA GLN A 586 -40.24 1.56 -9.28
C GLN A 586 -39.58 1.02 -8.01
N LEU A 587 -39.35 -0.29 -7.97
CA LEU A 587 -39.01 -1.00 -6.75
C LEU A 587 -37.60 -0.67 -6.24
N ASP A 588 -36.61 -0.46 -7.11
CA ASP A 588 -35.22 -0.19 -6.71
C ASP A 588 -35.07 1.16 -5.99
N ASP A 589 -35.75 2.20 -6.46
CA ASP A 589 -35.72 3.51 -5.81
C ASP A 589 -36.50 3.50 -4.47
N ALA A 590 -37.58 2.72 -4.39
CA ALA A 590 -38.24 2.46 -3.12
C ALA A 590 -37.33 1.74 -2.12
N LEU A 591 -36.49 0.80 -2.58
CA LEU A 591 -35.51 0.11 -1.74
C LEU A 591 -34.42 1.04 -1.24
N LYS A 592 -33.92 1.95 -2.08
CA LYS A 592 -32.94 2.97 -1.67
C LYS A 592 -33.51 3.84 -0.55
N ASP A 593 -34.68 4.43 -0.75
CA ASP A 593 -35.34 5.28 0.26
C ASP A 593 -35.67 4.51 1.55
N ALA A 594 -36.10 3.24 1.44
CA ALA A 594 -36.38 2.40 2.59
C ALA A 594 -35.10 2.06 3.39
N ASN A 595 -34.00 1.73 2.72
CA ASN A 595 -32.72 1.44 3.36
C ASN A 595 -32.11 2.71 4.00
N GLU A 596 -32.19 3.87 3.33
CA GLU A 596 -31.75 5.15 3.90
C GLU A 596 -32.59 5.54 5.13
N TYR A 597 -33.89 5.26 5.12
CA TYR A 597 -34.72 5.46 6.30
C TYR A 597 -34.34 4.51 7.44
N ILE A 598 -34.11 3.23 7.13
CA ILE A 598 -33.70 2.22 8.13
C ILE A 598 -32.35 2.60 8.75
N SER A 599 -31.37 3.09 8.00
CA SER A 599 -30.07 3.46 8.57
C SER A 599 -30.17 4.61 9.60
N ARG A 600 -31.16 5.50 9.46
CA ARG A 600 -31.42 6.61 10.40
C ARG A 600 -32.35 6.22 11.54
N PHE A 601 -33.39 5.43 11.26
CA PHE A 601 -34.44 5.02 12.21
C PHE A 601 -34.60 3.50 12.22
N PRO A 602 -33.66 2.82 12.87
CA PRO A 602 -33.39 1.43 12.57
C PRO A 602 -34.32 0.49 13.35
N ASP A 603 -35.02 1.01 14.36
CA ASP A 603 -36.09 0.33 15.11
C ASP A 603 -37.52 0.69 14.63
N CYS A 604 -37.65 1.42 13.52
CA CYS A 604 -38.95 1.87 13.02
C CYS A 604 -39.53 0.91 11.97
N TRP A 605 -40.68 0.31 12.28
CA TRP A 605 -41.37 -0.64 11.39
C TRP A 605 -41.67 -0.10 9.99
N LYS A 606 -41.85 1.22 9.82
CA LYS A 606 -42.24 1.83 8.54
C LYS A 606 -41.19 1.60 7.46
N GLY A 607 -39.89 1.70 7.80
CA GLY A 607 -38.79 1.45 6.87
C GLY A 607 -38.80 0.02 6.36
N TYR A 608 -38.85 -0.94 7.29
CA TYR A 608 -38.94 -2.37 6.96
C TYR A 608 -40.22 -2.71 6.18
N ALA A 609 -41.35 -2.05 6.47
CA ALA A 609 -42.58 -2.26 5.72
C ALA A 609 -42.47 -1.80 4.26
N ARG A 610 -41.78 -0.69 3.99
CA ARG A 610 -41.51 -0.24 2.61
C ARG A 610 -40.52 -1.16 1.91
N LYS A 611 -39.46 -1.58 2.61
CA LYS A 611 -38.51 -2.57 2.11
C LYS A 611 -39.20 -3.88 1.75
N ALA A 612 -40.10 -4.38 2.60
CA ALA A 612 -40.86 -5.60 2.36
C ALA A 612 -41.71 -5.51 1.09
N LEU A 613 -42.43 -4.41 0.90
CA LEU A 613 -43.30 -4.21 -0.26
C LEU A 613 -42.53 -3.97 -1.57
N ALA A 614 -41.27 -3.52 -1.49
CA ALA A 614 -40.42 -3.30 -2.64
C ALA A 614 -39.59 -4.55 -3.03
N LEU A 615 -39.33 -5.46 -2.08
CA LEU A 615 -38.65 -6.72 -2.35
C LEU A 615 -39.60 -7.80 -2.91
N LYS A 616 -39.02 -8.87 -3.45
CA LYS A 616 -39.73 -10.10 -3.86
C LYS A 616 -39.17 -11.32 -3.12
N LYS A 617 -39.90 -12.44 -3.17
CA LYS A 617 -39.49 -13.75 -2.60
C LYS A 617 -39.17 -13.68 -1.09
N VAL A 618 -38.20 -14.46 -0.63
CA VAL A 618 -37.85 -14.65 0.80
C VAL A 618 -37.39 -13.35 1.47
N SER A 619 -36.62 -12.50 0.78
CA SER A 619 -36.14 -11.22 1.33
C SER A 619 -37.28 -10.26 1.69
N ALA A 620 -38.40 -10.32 0.94
CA ALA A 620 -39.62 -9.57 1.27
C ALA A 620 -40.26 -10.07 2.58
N GLY A 621 -40.30 -11.40 2.77
CA GLY A 621 -40.78 -12.03 3.99
C GLY A 621 -39.95 -11.66 5.23
N ILE A 622 -38.63 -11.56 5.10
CA ILE A 622 -37.71 -11.14 6.18
C ILE A 622 -37.99 -9.69 6.59
N ALA A 623 -38.06 -8.79 5.62
CA ALA A 623 -38.39 -7.39 5.91
C ALA A 623 -39.80 -7.24 6.49
N ALA A 624 -40.77 -8.05 6.04
CA ALA A 624 -42.12 -8.08 6.60
C ALA A 624 -42.14 -8.60 8.05
N ALA A 625 -41.33 -9.61 8.35
CA ALA A 625 -41.18 -10.17 9.69
C ALA A 625 -40.55 -9.16 10.66
N LEU A 626 -39.49 -8.45 10.24
CA LEU A 626 -38.91 -7.34 11.03
C LEU A 626 -39.89 -6.17 11.20
N ALA A 627 -40.65 -5.82 10.17
CA ALA A 627 -41.72 -4.82 10.28
C ALA A 627 -42.77 -5.25 11.31
N TYR A 628 -43.17 -6.52 11.31
CA TYR A 628 -44.09 -7.08 12.31
C TYR A 628 -43.50 -7.01 13.72
N TYR A 629 -42.25 -7.42 13.92
CA TYR A 629 -41.58 -7.37 15.21
C TYR A 629 -41.55 -5.95 15.80
N TYR A 630 -41.08 -4.97 15.03
CA TYR A 630 -40.98 -3.59 15.51
C TYR A 630 -42.34 -2.91 15.67
N PHE A 631 -43.36 -3.30 14.90
CA PHE A 631 -44.72 -2.84 15.10
C PHE A 631 -45.34 -3.44 16.38
N TYR A 632 -45.12 -4.73 16.61
CA TYR A 632 -45.60 -5.47 17.77
C TYR A 632 -44.97 -4.94 19.08
N LEU A 633 -43.66 -4.68 19.10
CA LEU A 633 -42.99 -4.10 20.28
C LEU A 633 -43.55 -2.73 20.69
N LYS A 634 -43.98 -1.92 19.72
CA LYS A 634 -44.43 -0.55 19.99
C LYS A 634 -45.84 -0.52 20.57
N ASP A 635 -46.76 -1.28 19.96
CA ASP A 635 -48.20 -1.13 20.22
C ASP A 635 -48.89 -2.44 20.65
N GLY A 636 -48.18 -3.58 20.71
CA GLY A 636 -48.76 -4.91 21.01
C GLY A 636 -49.71 -5.46 19.93
N ARG A 637 -49.73 -4.81 18.77
CA ARG A 637 -50.71 -5.03 17.68
C ARG A 637 -50.11 -5.78 16.50
N CYS A 638 -50.96 -6.30 15.61
CA CYS A 638 -50.53 -7.12 14.47
C CYS A 638 -50.58 -6.35 13.15
N ILE A 639 -49.41 -6.01 12.59
CA ILE A 639 -49.30 -5.26 11.33
C ILE A 639 -50.03 -5.95 10.16
N PHE A 640 -50.07 -7.28 10.13
CA PHE A 640 -50.73 -8.05 9.06
C PHE A 640 -52.26 -7.89 9.06
N SER A 641 -52.85 -7.56 10.22
CA SER A 641 -54.29 -7.31 10.35
C SER A 641 -54.66 -5.84 10.08
N GLU A 642 -53.77 -4.89 10.41
CA GLU A 642 -54.09 -3.47 10.42
C GLU A 642 -53.55 -2.71 9.20
N TYR A 643 -52.45 -3.16 8.60
CA TYR A 643 -51.85 -2.49 7.46
C TYR A 643 -52.28 -3.14 6.14
N LYS A 644 -53.26 -2.51 5.46
CA LYS A 644 -53.91 -3.04 4.25
C LYS A 644 -52.95 -3.61 3.17
N PRO A 645 -51.79 -2.98 2.86
CA PRO A 645 -50.83 -3.56 1.92
C PRO A 645 -50.24 -4.90 2.37
N PHE A 646 -50.06 -5.13 3.67
CA PHE A 646 -49.51 -6.39 4.19
C PHE A 646 -50.52 -7.54 4.10
N LYS A 647 -51.80 -7.26 4.30
CA LYS A 647 -52.89 -8.26 4.23
C LYS A 647 -52.98 -8.94 2.86
N GLY A 648 -52.69 -8.21 1.78
CA GLY A 648 -52.71 -8.75 0.41
C GLY A 648 -51.37 -9.32 -0.05
N SER A 649 -50.24 -8.75 0.39
CA SER A 649 -48.91 -9.10 -0.12
C SER A 649 -48.23 -10.30 0.57
N PHE A 650 -48.64 -10.67 1.79
CA PHE A 650 -47.97 -11.71 2.59
C PHE A 650 -48.97 -12.70 3.23
N PRO A 651 -49.73 -13.47 2.44
CA PRO A 651 -50.69 -14.43 2.99
C PRO A 651 -49.98 -15.54 3.78
N GLY A 652 -50.50 -15.90 4.95
CA GLY A 652 -49.97 -17.01 5.77
C GLY A 652 -48.58 -16.77 6.38
N LEU A 653 -48.01 -15.55 6.29
CA LEU A 653 -46.68 -15.25 6.84
C LEU A 653 -46.73 -15.08 8.36
N LYS A 654 -47.82 -14.53 8.91
CA LYS A 654 -47.94 -14.22 10.33
C LYS A 654 -47.89 -15.47 11.21
N GLU A 655 -48.52 -16.54 10.75
CA GLU A 655 -48.63 -17.86 11.38
C GLU A 655 -47.29 -18.59 11.42
N ARG A 656 -46.37 -18.22 10.51
CA ARG A 656 -45.02 -18.79 10.41
C ARG A 656 -43.98 -18.00 11.21
N ILE A 657 -44.33 -16.84 11.79
CA ILE A 657 -43.41 -15.99 12.55
C ILE A 657 -43.50 -16.30 14.05
N SER A 658 -42.39 -16.76 14.62
CA SER A 658 -42.18 -16.92 16.06
C SER A 658 -41.19 -15.87 16.56
N ILE A 659 -41.53 -15.15 17.64
CA ILE A 659 -40.64 -14.20 18.30
C ILE A 659 -40.10 -14.88 19.57
N CYS A 660 -38.78 -15.03 19.67
CA CYS A 660 -38.12 -15.67 20.80
C CYS A 660 -37.41 -14.63 21.66
N HIS A 661 -37.55 -14.74 22.98
CA HIS A 661 -36.86 -13.86 23.93
C HIS A 661 -35.87 -14.62 24.84
N THR A 662 -36.02 -15.93 25.00
CA THR A 662 -35.09 -16.74 25.81
C THR A 662 -34.44 -17.87 25.00
N PRO A 663 -33.28 -18.41 25.46
CA PRO A 663 -32.66 -19.58 24.85
C PRO A 663 -33.55 -20.82 24.85
N ASN A 664 -34.31 -21.03 25.93
CA ASN A 664 -35.21 -22.18 26.06
C ASN A 664 -36.35 -22.12 25.02
N ASP A 665 -36.89 -20.93 24.74
CA ASP A 665 -37.90 -20.75 23.68
C ASP A 665 -37.34 -21.15 22.32
N LEU A 666 -36.10 -20.71 22.03
CA LEU A 666 -35.42 -21.01 20.78
C LEU A 666 -35.16 -22.51 20.63
N LEU A 667 -34.65 -23.17 21.68
CA LEU A 667 -34.43 -24.61 21.68
C LEU A 667 -35.73 -25.40 21.52
N ALA A 668 -36.80 -25.01 22.21
CA ALA A 668 -38.11 -25.66 22.10
C ALA A 668 -38.66 -25.60 20.66
N ILE A 669 -38.52 -24.45 19.98
CA ILE A 669 -38.97 -24.27 18.59
C ILE A 669 -38.10 -25.08 17.61
N LEU A 670 -36.79 -25.15 17.84
CA LEU A 670 -35.88 -25.91 16.99
C LEU A 670 -36.07 -27.43 17.14
N LEU A 671 -36.38 -27.90 18.35
CA LEU A 671 -36.55 -29.32 18.67
C LEU A 671 -37.99 -29.85 18.47
N SER A 672 -38.97 -28.97 18.23
CA SER A 672 -40.37 -29.38 18.04
C SER A 672 -40.53 -30.27 16.80
N GLN A 673 -40.99 -31.52 16.98
CA GLN A 673 -41.37 -32.41 15.88
C GLN A 673 -42.83 -32.13 15.46
N GLU A 674 -43.02 -31.34 14.41
CA GLU A 674 -44.36 -31.19 13.82
C GLU A 674 -44.68 -32.41 12.95
N SER A 675 -45.70 -33.16 13.37
CA SER A 675 -46.34 -34.20 12.58
C SER A 675 -47.36 -33.54 11.64
N ASN A 676 -47.17 -33.72 10.33
CA ASN A 676 -48.06 -33.26 9.27
C ASN A 676 -48.30 -31.75 9.15
N THR A 677 -47.47 -31.03 8.37
CA THR A 677 -47.95 -30.15 7.29
C THR A 677 -46.80 -29.85 6.30
N GLN A 678 -47.14 -29.72 5.01
CA GLN A 678 -46.25 -29.46 3.88
C GLN A 678 -45.23 -28.33 4.12
N GLU A 679 -43.94 -28.58 3.79
CA GLU A 679 -42.92 -27.68 3.21
C GLU A 679 -42.85 -26.18 3.63
N CYS A 680 -43.41 -25.75 4.76
CA CYS A 680 -43.48 -24.31 5.10
C CYS A 680 -42.27 -23.82 5.91
N LEU A 681 -41.48 -22.94 5.29
CA LEU A 681 -40.34 -22.23 5.89
C LEU A 681 -40.77 -21.39 7.11
N ARG A 682 -40.26 -21.72 8.31
CA ARG A 682 -40.54 -21.02 9.58
C ARG A 682 -39.67 -19.76 9.72
N VAL A 683 -40.20 -18.67 10.28
CA VAL A 683 -39.43 -17.42 10.51
C VAL A 683 -39.31 -17.18 12.01
N ILE A 684 -38.08 -17.17 12.52
CA ILE A 684 -37.76 -17.01 13.93
C ILE A 684 -37.05 -15.67 14.12
N ILE A 685 -37.61 -14.80 14.96
CA ILE A 685 -37.06 -13.49 15.26
C ILE A 685 -36.49 -13.52 16.67
N LEU A 686 -35.20 -13.22 16.80
CA LEU A 686 -34.51 -13.12 18.08
C LEU A 686 -34.54 -11.67 18.55
N GLY A 687 -35.04 -11.41 19.77
CA GLY A 687 -35.12 -10.05 20.32
C GLY A 687 -34.05 -9.72 21.38
N SER A 688 -33.52 -10.73 22.05
CA SER A 688 -32.55 -10.56 23.14
C SER A 688 -31.13 -10.33 22.62
N LYS A 689 -30.26 -9.71 23.42
CA LYS A 689 -28.87 -9.42 22.99
C LYS A 689 -28.05 -10.69 22.75
N GLU A 690 -28.29 -11.71 23.55
CA GLU A 690 -27.49 -12.93 23.60
C GLU A 690 -28.38 -14.14 23.89
N TYR A 691 -28.05 -15.26 23.24
CA TYR A 691 -28.66 -16.57 23.42
C TYR A 691 -27.51 -17.57 23.59
N ILE A 692 -27.48 -18.26 24.72
CA ILE A 692 -26.49 -19.29 25.02
C ILE A 692 -27.13 -20.65 24.73
N LEU A 693 -26.54 -21.40 23.80
CA LEU A 693 -26.95 -22.75 23.44
C LEU A 693 -25.91 -23.73 23.99
N GLU A 694 -26.34 -24.55 24.93
CA GLU A 694 -25.56 -25.61 25.55
C GLU A 694 -26.33 -26.92 25.38
N MET A 695 -25.68 -27.93 24.78
CA MET A 695 -26.24 -29.27 24.61
C MET A 695 -25.47 -30.30 25.44
N ASP A 696 -26.17 -31.32 25.91
CA ASP A 696 -25.60 -32.41 26.71
C ASP A 696 -24.54 -33.21 25.95
N MET A 697 -23.54 -33.72 26.67
CA MET A 697 -22.37 -34.45 26.13
C MET A 697 -22.72 -35.66 25.23
N PHE A 698 -23.92 -36.24 25.37
CA PHE A 698 -24.34 -37.43 24.64
C PHE A 698 -24.95 -37.16 23.26
N LEU A 699 -25.50 -35.96 23.02
CA LEU A 699 -26.07 -35.54 21.73
C LEU A 699 -25.86 -34.03 21.55
N PRO A 700 -24.65 -33.59 21.15
CA PRO A 700 -24.30 -32.18 21.12
C PRO A 700 -24.90 -31.43 19.90
N VAL A 701 -25.98 -31.93 19.29
CA VAL A 701 -26.47 -31.44 17.98
C VAL A 701 -27.74 -30.62 18.14
N VAL A 702 -27.72 -29.38 17.64
CA VAL A 702 -28.89 -28.52 17.50
C VAL A 702 -29.33 -28.52 16.02
N PRO A 703 -30.42 -29.20 15.66
CA PRO A 703 -30.91 -29.24 14.29
C PRO A 703 -31.66 -27.95 13.93
N MET A 704 -31.28 -27.34 12.82
CA MET A 704 -31.98 -26.24 12.18
C MET A 704 -32.45 -26.69 10.80
N LYS A 705 -33.78 -26.78 10.68
CA LYS A 705 -34.43 -27.37 9.52
C LYS A 705 -35.55 -26.45 9.01
N ASN A 706 -35.50 -26.12 7.72
CA ASN A 706 -36.50 -25.32 7.02
C ASN A 706 -36.88 -24.02 7.79
N CYS A 707 -35.88 -23.23 8.19
CA CYS A 707 -36.09 -22.04 9.02
C CYS A 707 -35.26 -20.81 8.60
N ILE A 708 -35.82 -19.63 8.84
CA ILE A 708 -35.16 -18.34 8.72
C ILE A 708 -34.98 -17.77 10.12
N ILE A 709 -33.76 -17.55 10.58
CA ILE A 709 -33.49 -16.88 11.86
C ILE A 709 -32.94 -15.49 11.61
N ILE A 710 -33.57 -14.50 12.25
CA ILE A 710 -33.27 -13.08 12.06
C ILE A 710 -32.96 -12.46 13.42
N GLY A 711 -31.80 -11.81 13.52
CA GLY A 711 -31.50 -10.94 14.65
C GLY A 711 -32.28 -9.63 14.53
N ALA A 712 -33.16 -9.32 15.48
CA ALA A 712 -34.05 -8.18 15.36
C ALA A 712 -33.37 -6.82 15.51
N LYS A 713 -32.16 -6.76 16.08
CA LYS A 713 -31.46 -5.50 16.37
C LYS A 713 -30.67 -5.00 15.17
N SER A 714 -31.09 -3.88 14.63
CA SER A 714 -30.50 -3.25 13.45
C SER A 714 -29.09 -2.68 13.65
N ASN A 715 -28.73 -2.27 14.87
CA ASN A 715 -27.47 -1.56 15.16
C ASN A 715 -26.38 -2.48 15.73
N ALA A 716 -26.74 -3.72 16.07
CA ALA A 716 -25.83 -4.73 16.59
C ALA A 716 -26.43 -6.11 16.31
N SER A 717 -25.65 -7.00 15.72
CA SER A 717 -26.06 -8.39 15.52
C SER A 717 -26.29 -9.08 16.87
N ILE A 718 -27.25 -10.01 16.89
CA ILE A 718 -27.60 -10.77 18.09
C ILE A 718 -26.64 -11.93 18.25
N THR A 719 -26.09 -12.11 19.45
CA THR A 719 -25.09 -13.16 19.71
C THR A 719 -25.75 -14.50 20.03
N LEU A 720 -25.38 -15.55 19.29
CA LEU A 720 -25.63 -16.96 19.57
C LEU A 720 -24.31 -17.58 20.03
N LYS A 721 -24.21 -17.89 21.32
CA LYS A 721 -23.03 -18.52 21.90
C LYS A 721 -23.24 -20.04 21.92
N LEU A 722 -22.36 -20.79 21.25
CA LEU A 722 -22.34 -22.26 21.29
C LEU A 722 -21.31 -22.68 22.34
N GLU A 723 -21.76 -23.16 23.49
CA GLU A 723 -20.87 -23.59 24.58
C GLU A 723 -20.46 -25.06 24.43
N GLY A 724 -19.25 -25.38 24.88
CA GLY A 724 -18.67 -26.72 24.77
C GLY A 724 -18.54 -27.19 23.31
N ASN A 725 -18.87 -28.47 23.07
CA ASN A 725 -18.75 -29.12 21.76
C ASN A 725 -20.05 -29.03 20.91
N THR A 726 -20.90 -28.03 21.14
CA THR A 726 -22.21 -27.92 20.49
C THR A 726 -22.09 -27.74 18.96
N LEU A 727 -22.76 -28.61 18.20
CA LEU A 727 -22.81 -28.63 16.75
C LEU A 727 -24.16 -28.08 16.25
N LEU A 728 -24.13 -27.09 15.36
CA LEU A 728 -25.33 -26.53 14.75
C LEU A 728 -25.51 -27.11 13.34
N HIS A 729 -26.52 -27.95 13.14
CA HIS A 729 -26.76 -28.61 11.86
C HIS A 729 -27.80 -27.86 11.04
N LEU A 730 -27.39 -27.28 9.92
CA LEU A 730 -28.28 -26.61 8.96
C LEU A 730 -28.71 -27.63 7.89
N SER A 731 -30.01 -27.82 7.71
CA SER A 731 -30.59 -28.79 6.77
C SER A 731 -31.79 -28.23 6.02
N GLU A 732 -32.04 -28.72 4.80
CA GLU A 732 -33.07 -28.20 3.88
C GLU A 732 -32.88 -26.69 3.62
N ASN A 733 -33.93 -25.87 3.64
CA ASN A 733 -33.84 -24.44 3.37
C ASN A 733 -33.61 -23.63 4.65
N CYS A 734 -32.38 -23.17 4.87
CA CYS A 734 -32.04 -22.38 6.06
C CYS A 734 -31.52 -20.99 5.69
N MET A 735 -32.00 -19.94 6.37
CA MET A 735 -31.45 -18.60 6.23
C MET A 735 -31.13 -17.96 7.57
N LEU A 736 -29.92 -17.43 7.71
CA LEU A 736 -29.44 -16.78 8.92
C LEU A 736 -29.11 -15.33 8.60
N ALA A 737 -29.70 -14.38 9.32
CA ALA A 737 -29.53 -12.96 9.02
C ALA A 737 -29.27 -12.14 10.29
N ASN A 738 -28.24 -11.30 10.25
CA ASN A 738 -27.92 -10.33 11.32
C ASN A 738 -27.61 -10.98 12.69
N LEU A 739 -26.78 -12.02 12.67
CA LEU A 739 -26.41 -12.81 13.85
C LEU A 739 -24.89 -12.82 14.05
N SER A 740 -24.46 -12.85 15.31
CA SER A 740 -23.06 -13.13 15.68
C SER A 740 -22.99 -14.51 16.31
N PHE A 741 -22.10 -15.37 15.85
CA PHE A 741 -21.86 -16.69 16.42
C PHE A 741 -20.53 -16.68 17.19
N ALA A 742 -20.62 -16.96 18.49
CA ALA A 742 -19.47 -17.16 19.36
C ALA A 742 -19.36 -18.66 19.68
N ILE A 743 -18.46 -19.34 19.00
CA ILE A 743 -18.33 -20.80 19.04
C ILE A 743 -17.17 -21.15 19.96
N ASP A 744 -17.39 -22.00 20.97
CA ASP A 744 -16.32 -22.48 21.84
C ASP A 744 -15.50 -23.59 21.15
N GLU A 745 -15.80 -24.87 21.41
CA GLU A 745 -15.19 -26.03 20.74
C GLU A 745 -16.08 -26.67 19.65
N GLY A 746 -17.29 -26.12 19.47
CA GLY A 746 -18.29 -26.58 18.50
C GLY A 746 -18.03 -26.16 17.04
N GLN A 747 -19.05 -26.37 16.18
CA GLN A 747 -18.99 -26.04 14.75
C GLN A 747 -20.40 -25.87 14.15
N ILE A 748 -20.53 -25.04 13.11
CA ILE A 748 -21.76 -24.95 12.30
C ILE A 748 -21.56 -25.77 11.01
N ILE A 749 -22.52 -26.64 10.70
CA ILE A 749 -22.41 -27.61 9.60
C ILE A 749 -23.64 -27.50 8.69
N GLY A 750 -23.45 -27.18 7.42
CA GLY A 750 -24.45 -27.33 6.36
C GLY A 750 -24.46 -28.76 5.83
N LEU A 751 -25.55 -29.49 6.02
CA LEU A 751 -25.69 -30.91 5.66
C LEU A 751 -26.10 -31.11 4.18
N GLY A 752 -25.94 -32.33 3.66
CA GLY A 752 -26.36 -32.68 2.30
C GLY A 752 -27.87 -32.53 2.06
N GLY A 753 -28.25 -32.06 0.87
CA GLY A 753 -29.60 -31.70 0.47
C GLY A 753 -30.09 -30.36 1.02
N SER A 754 -29.19 -29.48 1.48
CA SER A 754 -29.55 -28.17 2.05
C SER A 754 -29.22 -27.00 1.13
N PHE A 755 -30.05 -25.96 1.21
CA PHE A 755 -29.79 -24.64 0.64
C PHE A 755 -29.68 -23.65 1.81
N VAL A 756 -28.45 -23.28 2.12
CA VAL A 756 -28.15 -22.40 3.25
C VAL A 756 -27.79 -21.01 2.74
N HIS A 757 -28.41 -19.97 3.30
CA HIS A 757 -28.05 -18.59 3.02
C HIS A 757 -27.76 -17.81 4.30
N ILE A 758 -26.59 -17.19 4.38
CA ILE A 758 -26.18 -16.39 5.53
C ILE A 758 -25.91 -14.96 5.07
N LEU A 759 -26.54 -14.00 5.74
CA LEU A 759 -26.48 -12.58 5.38
C LEU A 759 -26.13 -11.71 6.58
N ASN A 760 -25.08 -10.90 6.47
CA ASN A 760 -24.68 -9.94 7.50
C ASN A 760 -24.44 -10.62 8.88
N CYS A 761 -23.71 -11.73 8.88
CA CYS A 761 -23.42 -12.48 10.10
C CYS A 761 -21.94 -12.46 10.46
N ASN A 762 -21.63 -12.53 11.75
CA ASN A 762 -20.26 -12.60 12.27
C ASN A 762 -19.99 -13.96 12.90
N PHE A 763 -18.78 -14.50 12.74
CA PHE A 763 -18.37 -15.79 13.28
C PHE A 763 -17.01 -15.66 13.96
N THR A 764 -16.92 -16.14 15.20
CA THR A 764 -15.69 -16.30 15.98
C THR A 764 -15.67 -17.72 16.55
N SER A 765 -14.51 -18.38 16.57
CA SER A 765 -14.39 -19.76 17.06
C SER A 765 -13.12 -19.98 17.89
N ASN A 766 -13.26 -20.61 19.06
CA ASN A 766 -12.16 -20.99 19.91
C ASN A 766 -11.60 -22.38 19.63
N SER A 767 -12.18 -23.13 18.68
CA SER A 767 -11.76 -24.50 18.37
C SER A 767 -10.42 -24.52 17.64
N ASP A 768 -9.48 -25.31 18.17
CA ASP A 768 -8.13 -25.43 17.60
C ASP A 768 -8.10 -26.30 16.32
N ASN A 769 -9.16 -27.08 16.06
CA ASN A 769 -9.19 -28.11 15.01
C ASN A 769 -10.31 -27.93 13.98
N LEU A 770 -11.45 -27.37 14.38
CA LEU A 770 -12.64 -27.29 13.55
C LEU A 770 -12.81 -25.89 12.95
N ALA A 771 -13.02 -25.81 11.64
CA ALA A 771 -13.41 -24.53 11.02
C ALA A 771 -14.73 -24.03 11.63
N ALA A 772 -14.92 -22.71 11.75
CA ALA A 772 -16.14 -22.17 12.37
C ALA A 772 -17.40 -22.61 11.64
N VAL A 773 -17.34 -22.67 10.31
CA VAL A 773 -18.43 -23.15 9.45
C VAL A 773 -17.90 -24.13 8.40
N VAL A 774 -18.61 -25.25 8.22
CA VAL A 774 -18.36 -26.23 7.16
C VAL A 774 -19.63 -26.45 6.36
N THR A 775 -19.51 -26.55 5.04
CA THR A 775 -20.60 -26.94 4.16
C THR A 775 -20.23 -28.12 3.27
N ILE A 776 -21.19 -29.03 3.09
CA ILE A 776 -21.13 -30.12 2.11
C ILE A 776 -22.14 -30.00 0.97
N ASP A 777 -22.93 -28.91 0.93
CA ASP A 777 -23.96 -28.64 -0.09
C ASP A 777 -24.04 -27.14 -0.47
N GLU A 778 -25.15 -26.70 -1.10
CA GLU A 778 -25.41 -25.31 -1.49
C GLU A 778 -25.38 -24.35 -0.29
N PHE A 779 -24.42 -23.42 -0.30
CA PHE A 779 -24.19 -22.49 0.79
C PHE A 779 -23.78 -21.11 0.29
N ASN A 780 -24.55 -20.09 0.64
CA ASN A 780 -24.30 -18.72 0.23
C ASN A 780 -24.00 -17.83 1.44
N ALA A 781 -22.90 -17.09 1.42
CA ALA A 781 -22.55 -16.09 2.43
C ALA A 781 -22.39 -14.71 1.80
N GLU A 782 -23.18 -13.73 2.26
CA GLU A 782 -23.13 -12.33 1.81
C GLU A 782 -22.90 -11.39 2.99
N ARG A 783 -21.93 -10.48 2.88
CA ARG A 783 -21.60 -9.48 3.91
C ARG A 783 -21.28 -10.08 5.29
N CYS A 784 -20.66 -11.26 5.31
CA CYS A 784 -20.34 -11.96 6.55
C CYS A 784 -18.88 -11.77 6.96
N ASN A 785 -18.61 -11.83 8.27
CA ASN A 785 -17.26 -11.73 8.82
C ASN A 785 -16.90 -13.02 9.57
N PHE A 786 -15.80 -13.67 9.17
CA PHE A 786 -15.23 -14.85 9.80
C PHE A 786 -13.87 -14.46 10.40
N THR A 787 -13.87 -14.16 11.69
CA THR A 787 -12.73 -13.49 12.33
C THR A 787 -12.34 -14.11 13.64
N ASN A 788 -11.04 -14.08 13.98
CA ASN A 788 -10.51 -14.63 15.24
C ASN A 788 -10.88 -16.10 15.46
N CYS A 789 -10.86 -16.92 14.41
CA CYS A 789 -11.05 -18.37 14.52
C CYS A 789 -9.71 -19.07 14.77
N LYS A 790 -9.62 -19.92 15.80
CA LYS A 790 -8.38 -20.67 16.10
C LYS A 790 -8.05 -21.80 15.10
N ALA A 791 -8.99 -22.18 14.25
CA ALA A 791 -8.75 -23.00 13.07
C ALA A 791 -9.00 -22.19 11.79
N GLY A 792 -9.89 -22.67 10.91
CA GLY A 792 -10.31 -21.98 9.68
C GLY A 792 -11.61 -21.18 9.86
N GLY A 793 -11.85 -20.20 9.00
CA GLY A 793 -13.11 -19.44 9.00
C GLY A 793 -14.27 -20.24 8.39
N LEU A 794 -14.14 -20.58 7.10
CA LEU A 794 -15.18 -21.26 6.32
C LEU A 794 -14.56 -22.31 5.39
N LEU A 795 -15.16 -23.50 5.36
CA LEU A 795 -14.70 -24.64 4.57
C LEU A 795 -15.83 -25.23 3.72
N CYS A 796 -15.59 -25.40 2.42
CA CYS A 796 -16.46 -26.14 1.50
C CYS A 796 -15.81 -27.45 1.06
N MET A 797 -16.56 -28.55 1.15
CA MET A 797 -16.07 -29.86 0.71
C MET A 797 -17.18 -30.80 0.24
N GLY A 798 -16.83 -31.87 -0.48
CA GLY A 798 -17.78 -32.87 -0.96
C GLY A 798 -18.42 -32.51 -2.31
N PRO A 799 -19.01 -33.49 -3.01
CA PRO A 799 -19.52 -33.34 -4.38
C PRO A 799 -20.78 -32.47 -4.49
N GLY A 800 -21.52 -32.26 -3.41
CA GLY A 800 -22.65 -31.32 -3.34
C GLY A 800 -22.22 -29.91 -2.97
N GLY A 801 -21.01 -29.73 -2.43
CA GLY A 801 -20.56 -28.46 -1.87
C GLY A 801 -20.46 -27.38 -2.93
N ASN A 802 -21.46 -26.50 -3.00
CA ASN A 802 -21.49 -25.37 -3.92
C ASN A 802 -21.64 -24.09 -3.13
N MET A 803 -20.53 -23.39 -2.97
CA MET A 803 -20.42 -22.25 -2.07
C MET A 803 -20.27 -20.93 -2.83
N VAL A 804 -21.13 -19.95 -2.54
CA VAL A 804 -21.02 -18.58 -3.06
C VAL A 804 -20.72 -17.61 -1.92
N VAL A 805 -19.64 -16.85 -2.05
CA VAL A 805 -19.19 -15.86 -1.05
C VAL A 805 -19.12 -14.47 -1.69
N ASP A 806 -19.81 -13.49 -1.14
CA ASP A 806 -19.83 -12.11 -1.66
C ASP A 806 -19.68 -11.06 -0.56
N ASP A 807 -18.76 -10.12 -0.75
CA ASP A 807 -18.47 -9.02 0.20
C ASP A 807 -18.20 -9.50 1.64
N CYS A 808 -17.51 -10.64 1.78
CA CYS A 808 -17.18 -11.23 3.07
C CYS A 808 -15.75 -10.89 3.51
N THR A 809 -15.50 -10.95 4.83
CA THR A 809 -14.17 -10.75 5.41
C THR A 809 -13.71 -11.99 6.17
N PHE A 810 -12.49 -12.45 5.89
CA PHE A 810 -11.82 -13.56 6.58
C PHE A 810 -10.51 -13.06 7.17
N SER A 811 -10.44 -12.87 8.49
CA SER A 811 -9.25 -12.24 9.07
C SER A 811 -8.90 -12.65 10.49
N ALA A 812 -7.60 -12.61 10.79
CA ALA A 812 -7.07 -12.99 12.10
C ALA A 812 -7.41 -14.43 12.51
N ASN A 813 -7.57 -15.32 11.53
CA ASN A 813 -7.75 -16.75 11.79
C ASN A 813 -6.37 -17.41 11.91
N VAL A 814 -6.21 -18.35 12.84
CA VAL A 814 -4.91 -18.99 13.12
C VAL A 814 -4.47 -19.93 11.99
N ARG A 815 -5.40 -20.49 11.21
CA ARG A 815 -5.10 -21.29 10.01
C ARG A 815 -5.49 -20.55 8.73
N PHE A 816 -6.42 -21.09 7.96
CA PHE A 816 -6.84 -20.57 6.66
C PHE A 816 -7.97 -19.53 6.82
N GLY A 817 -8.02 -18.57 5.89
CA GLY A 817 -9.17 -17.68 5.77
C GLY A 817 -10.39 -18.42 5.23
N LEU A 818 -10.33 -18.79 3.96
CA LEU A 818 -11.36 -19.52 3.21
C LEU A 818 -10.76 -20.78 2.57
N GLU A 819 -11.46 -21.91 2.65
CA GLU A 819 -10.96 -23.20 2.15
C GLU A 819 -11.99 -23.92 1.27
N VAL A 820 -11.53 -24.54 0.18
CA VAL A 820 -12.31 -25.45 -0.67
C VAL A 820 -11.49 -26.69 -1.02
N ARG A 821 -12.04 -27.90 -0.83
CA ARG A 821 -11.35 -29.17 -1.13
C ARG A 821 -12.33 -30.30 -1.43
N GLU A 822 -11.81 -31.48 -1.79
CA GLU A 822 -12.57 -32.74 -1.90
C GLU A 822 -13.86 -32.64 -2.75
N ASN A 823 -13.73 -32.18 -3.99
CA ASN A 823 -14.80 -31.94 -4.96
C ASN A 823 -15.73 -30.75 -4.65
N GLY A 824 -15.40 -29.90 -3.67
CA GLY A 824 -16.12 -28.65 -3.46
C GLY A 824 -15.98 -27.67 -4.64
N ILE A 825 -17.02 -26.84 -4.81
CA ILE A 825 -17.15 -25.77 -5.79
C ILE A 825 -17.26 -24.46 -5.01
N LEU A 826 -16.37 -23.50 -5.30
CA LEU A 826 -16.37 -22.19 -4.69
C LEU A 826 -16.47 -21.09 -5.74
N THR A 827 -17.36 -20.12 -5.51
CA THR A 827 -17.35 -18.82 -6.19
C THR A 827 -17.23 -17.73 -5.14
N VAL A 828 -16.14 -16.95 -5.16
CA VAL A 828 -15.91 -15.85 -4.22
C VAL A 828 -15.75 -14.53 -4.96
N ARG A 829 -16.38 -13.46 -4.45
CA ARG A 829 -16.34 -12.12 -5.06
C ARG A 829 -16.27 -11.01 -4.02
N ASN A 830 -15.65 -9.89 -4.38
CA ASN A 830 -15.58 -8.66 -3.57
C ASN A 830 -15.09 -8.85 -2.12
N SER A 831 -14.39 -9.94 -1.83
CA SER A 831 -14.12 -10.38 -0.47
C SER A 831 -12.67 -10.07 -0.05
N ARG A 832 -12.44 -10.01 1.27
CA ARG A 832 -11.14 -9.68 1.86
C ARG A 832 -10.63 -10.84 2.71
N MET A 833 -9.39 -11.27 2.49
CA MET A 833 -8.75 -12.36 3.23
C MET A 833 -7.36 -11.93 3.71
N TYR A 834 -7.23 -11.63 5.00
CA TYR A 834 -5.99 -11.04 5.51
C TYR A 834 -5.64 -11.37 6.95
N ASN A 835 -4.36 -11.27 7.32
CA ASN A 835 -3.86 -11.56 8.67
C ASN A 835 -4.15 -13.00 9.14
N ASN A 836 -4.24 -13.97 8.22
CA ASN A 836 -4.43 -15.38 8.59
C ASN A 836 -3.08 -16.07 8.83
N GLY A 837 -3.05 -17.07 9.73
CA GLY A 837 -1.84 -17.76 10.16
C GLY A 837 -1.30 -18.82 9.19
N LEU A 838 -2.08 -19.18 8.17
CA LEU A 838 -1.64 -19.92 6.98
C LEU A 838 -2.02 -19.12 5.72
N ASP A 839 -2.71 -19.76 4.76
CA ASP A 839 -3.06 -19.16 3.47
C ASP A 839 -4.35 -18.34 3.57
N GLY A 840 -4.46 -17.28 2.76
CA GLY A 840 -5.70 -16.51 2.65
C GLY A 840 -6.83 -17.32 2.05
N LEU A 841 -6.59 -17.87 0.85
CA LEU A 841 -7.48 -18.78 0.12
C LEU A 841 -6.77 -20.11 -0.15
N ALA A 842 -7.27 -21.18 0.44
CA ALA A 842 -6.75 -22.54 0.25
C ALA A 842 -7.67 -23.34 -0.70
N ILE A 843 -7.10 -23.83 -1.80
CA ILE A 843 -7.79 -24.57 -2.87
C ILE A 843 -7.12 -25.94 -3.00
N GLY A 844 -7.82 -26.97 -2.56
CA GLY A 844 -7.39 -28.36 -2.62
C GLY A 844 -7.12 -28.98 -1.24
N PRO A 845 -6.90 -30.31 -1.19
CA PRO A 845 -6.72 -31.20 -2.34
C PRO A 845 -8.03 -31.49 -3.11
N ARG A 846 -7.92 -31.73 -4.42
CA ARG A 846 -9.00 -32.17 -5.33
C ARG A 846 -10.24 -31.27 -5.33
N ALA A 847 -10.10 -29.95 -5.31
CA ALA A 847 -11.26 -29.07 -5.50
C ALA A 847 -11.82 -29.22 -6.93
N ALA A 848 -13.16 -29.24 -7.07
CA ALA A 848 -13.79 -29.42 -8.38
C ALA A 848 -13.72 -28.13 -9.21
N LYS A 849 -13.92 -26.98 -8.55
CA LYS A 849 -13.89 -25.65 -9.17
C LYS A 849 -13.67 -24.56 -8.12
N CYS A 850 -12.93 -23.51 -8.48
CA CYS A 850 -12.83 -22.31 -7.65
C CYS A 850 -12.73 -21.06 -8.54
N ASP A 851 -13.73 -20.19 -8.49
CA ASP A 851 -13.70 -18.90 -9.17
C ASP A 851 -13.58 -17.76 -8.14
N ALA A 852 -12.57 -16.90 -8.29
CA ALA A 852 -12.40 -15.71 -7.45
C ALA A 852 -12.34 -14.42 -8.26
N PHE A 853 -13.19 -13.45 -7.91
CA PHE A 853 -13.34 -12.18 -8.62
C PHE A 853 -13.18 -10.98 -7.70
N ASP A 854 -12.40 -9.99 -8.11
CA ASP A 854 -12.38 -8.67 -7.46
C ASP A 854 -12.07 -8.73 -5.94
N CYS A 855 -11.33 -9.75 -5.50
CA CYS A 855 -10.98 -9.98 -4.09
C CYS A 855 -9.63 -9.33 -3.70
N GLN A 856 -9.45 -9.07 -2.41
CA GLN A 856 -8.21 -8.56 -1.83
C GLN A 856 -7.65 -9.57 -0.83
N ILE A 857 -6.44 -10.06 -1.08
CA ILE A 857 -5.84 -11.15 -0.29
C ILE A 857 -4.44 -10.75 0.12
N TYR A 858 -4.24 -10.44 1.41
CA TYR A 858 -3.00 -9.79 1.83
C TYR A 858 -2.56 -10.09 3.25
N ASN A 859 -1.26 -9.91 3.51
CA ASN A 859 -0.68 -10.03 4.85
C ASN A 859 -1.01 -11.36 5.56
N ASN A 860 -1.09 -12.44 4.79
CA ASN A 860 -1.22 -13.80 5.34
C ASN A 860 0.18 -14.37 5.62
N ALA A 861 0.29 -15.22 6.65
CA ALA A 861 1.56 -15.76 7.13
C ALA A 861 2.19 -16.79 6.19
N ARG A 862 1.46 -17.23 5.17
CA ARG A 862 1.95 -18.10 4.09
C ARG A 862 1.61 -17.52 2.71
N GLU A 863 1.00 -18.30 1.83
CA GLU A 863 0.62 -17.90 0.49
C GLU A 863 -0.64 -17.03 0.53
N GLY A 864 -0.77 -16.08 -0.40
CA GLY A 864 -2.05 -15.40 -0.56
C GLY A 864 -3.12 -16.40 -0.99
N ILE A 865 -2.83 -17.12 -2.07
CA ILE A 865 -3.65 -18.19 -2.62
C ILE A 865 -2.79 -19.44 -2.83
N ALA A 866 -3.26 -20.59 -2.36
CA ALA A 866 -2.63 -21.88 -2.62
C ALA A 866 -3.58 -22.80 -3.39
N ALA A 867 -3.17 -23.27 -4.56
CA ALA A 867 -3.92 -24.25 -5.37
C ALA A 867 -3.12 -25.55 -5.53
N VAL A 868 -3.60 -26.64 -4.93
CA VAL A 868 -2.82 -27.87 -4.80
C VAL A 868 -3.61 -29.16 -5.10
N ASP A 869 -2.86 -30.21 -5.46
CA ASP A 869 -3.26 -31.62 -5.43
C ASP A 869 -4.52 -31.97 -6.25
N ASP A 870 -4.39 -31.84 -7.57
CA ASP A 870 -5.38 -32.14 -8.61
C ASP A 870 -6.68 -31.33 -8.51
N SER A 871 -6.57 -30.07 -8.09
CA SER A 871 -7.68 -29.11 -8.17
C SER A 871 -7.87 -28.61 -9.60
N LYS A 872 -9.12 -28.58 -10.06
CA LYS A 872 -9.49 -28.27 -11.45
C LYS A 872 -10.22 -26.94 -11.54
N CYS A 873 -10.24 -26.35 -12.73
CA CYS A 873 -11.04 -25.18 -13.07
C CYS A 873 -10.90 -24.02 -12.05
N VAL A 874 -9.66 -23.66 -11.71
CA VAL A 874 -9.39 -22.55 -10.80
C VAL A 874 -9.25 -21.26 -11.62
N THR A 875 -10.21 -20.36 -11.52
CA THR A 875 -10.25 -19.10 -12.28
C THR A 875 -10.08 -17.92 -11.33
N LEU A 876 -9.07 -17.09 -11.53
CA LEU A 876 -8.83 -15.89 -10.72
C LEU A 876 -8.81 -14.67 -11.63
N VAL A 877 -9.72 -13.73 -11.41
CA VAL A 877 -9.88 -12.53 -12.24
C VAL A 877 -9.95 -11.24 -11.41
N ARG A 878 -9.17 -10.22 -11.78
CA ARG A 878 -9.15 -8.88 -11.14
C ARG A 878 -8.89 -8.88 -9.62
N ASN A 879 -8.19 -9.88 -9.11
CA ASN A 879 -7.83 -9.94 -7.69
C ASN A 879 -6.58 -9.11 -7.40
N ARG A 880 -6.48 -8.59 -6.18
CA ARG A 880 -5.28 -7.92 -5.66
C ARG A 880 -4.68 -8.78 -4.54
N VAL A 881 -3.50 -9.34 -4.78
CA VAL A 881 -2.85 -10.28 -3.86
C VAL A 881 -1.47 -9.74 -3.47
N PHE A 882 -1.32 -9.29 -2.24
CA PHE A 882 -0.15 -8.50 -1.86
C PHE A 882 0.32 -8.66 -0.42
N GLU A 883 1.58 -8.30 -0.15
CA GLU A 883 2.15 -8.33 1.22
C GLU A 883 2.05 -9.69 1.92
N ASN A 884 1.87 -10.79 1.20
CA ASN A 884 1.87 -12.14 1.79
C ASN A 884 3.31 -12.62 2.04
N TYR A 885 3.47 -13.49 3.02
CA TYR A 885 4.79 -13.88 3.52
C TYR A 885 5.51 -14.96 2.67
N GLU A 886 4.75 -15.66 1.84
CA GLU A 886 5.26 -16.50 0.77
C GLU A 886 4.86 -15.90 -0.59
N SER A 887 4.40 -16.74 -1.53
CA SER A 887 4.04 -16.26 -2.87
C SER A 887 2.66 -15.63 -2.87
N GLY A 888 2.39 -14.72 -3.80
CA GLY A 888 1.05 -14.22 -4.03
C GLY A 888 0.10 -15.38 -4.35
N ILE A 889 0.47 -16.18 -5.36
CA ILE A 889 -0.15 -17.49 -5.61
C ILE A 889 0.90 -18.59 -5.77
N PHE A 890 0.63 -19.75 -5.17
CA PHE A 890 1.37 -21.00 -5.40
C PHE A 890 0.45 -22.07 -5.98
N VAL A 891 0.86 -22.66 -7.11
CA VAL A 891 0.09 -23.70 -7.81
C VAL A 891 0.93 -24.96 -7.96
N ARG A 892 0.40 -26.10 -7.50
CA ARG A 892 1.06 -27.41 -7.63
C ARG A 892 0.07 -28.50 -7.99
N ASN A 893 0.30 -29.18 -9.11
CA ASN A 893 -0.60 -30.25 -9.59
C ASN A 893 -2.02 -29.75 -9.77
N SER A 894 -2.24 -28.58 -10.38
CA SER A 894 -3.57 -28.01 -10.56
C SER A 894 -3.65 -27.13 -11.81
N GLU A 895 -4.85 -27.05 -12.38
CA GLU A 895 -5.18 -26.21 -13.53
C GLU A 895 -5.61 -24.82 -13.05
N VAL A 896 -4.99 -23.77 -13.58
CA VAL A 896 -5.33 -22.39 -13.23
C VAL A 896 -5.45 -21.49 -14.44
N ASP A 897 -6.37 -20.54 -14.35
CA ASP A 897 -6.58 -19.45 -15.30
C ASP A 897 -6.55 -18.11 -14.55
N LEU A 898 -5.47 -17.36 -14.74
CA LEU A 898 -5.17 -16.11 -14.06
C LEU A 898 -5.31 -14.96 -15.05
N ARG A 899 -6.28 -14.07 -14.84
CA ARG A 899 -6.52 -12.92 -15.72
C ARG A 899 -6.64 -11.59 -14.98
N GLU A 900 -6.00 -10.54 -15.47
CA GLU A 900 -6.20 -9.17 -14.94
C GLU A 900 -5.89 -9.00 -13.43
N ASN A 901 -5.12 -9.91 -12.82
CA ASN A 901 -4.81 -9.84 -11.39
C ASN A 901 -3.55 -9.01 -11.14
N LYS A 902 -3.43 -8.49 -9.92
CA LYS A 902 -2.22 -7.79 -9.44
C LYS A 902 -1.59 -8.56 -8.29
N PHE A 903 -0.35 -9.02 -8.47
CA PHE A 903 0.44 -9.69 -7.45
C PHE A 903 1.66 -8.85 -7.06
N TYR A 904 1.68 -8.27 -5.87
CA TYR A 904 2.73 -7.31 -5.53
C TYR A 904 3.17 -7.29 -4.07
N ASP A 905 4.38 -6.82 -3.80
CA ASP A 905 4.94 -6.69 -2.45
C ASP A 905 4.96 -8.00 -1.63
N ASN A 906 4.84 -9.18 -2.28
CA ASN A 906 4.90 -10.49 -1.63
C ASN A 906 6.37 -10.91 -1.38
N GLU A 907 6.59 -11.66 -0.30
CA GLU A 907 7.93 -12.05 0.20
C GLU A 907 8.57 -13.24 -0.55
N ALA A 908 7.86 -13.82 -1.52
CA ALA A 908 8.39 -14.78 -2.48
C ALA A 908 8.10 -14.34 -3.93
N TRP A 909 7.47 -15.19 -4.73
CA TRP A 909 7.10 -14.88 -6.12
C TRP A 909 5.72 -14.22 -6.17
N GLY A 910 5.46 -13.36 -7.17
CA GLY A 910 4.10 -12.91 -7.44
C GLY A 910 3.21 -14.10 -7.80
N ILE A 911 3.64 -14.85 -8.83
CA ILE A 911 2.98 -16.07 -9.32
C ILE A 911 4.02 -17.19 -9.36
N TRP A 912 3.74 -18.30 -8.68
CA TRP A 912 4.56 -19.52 -8.75
C TRP A 912 3.74 -20.73 -9.19
N LEU A 913 4.05 -21.23 -10.38
CA LEU A 913 3.47 -22.42 -10.98
C LEU A 913 4.49 -23.58 -10.96
N ASP A 914 4.16 -24.70 -10.31
CA ASP A 914 5.02 -25.89 -10.18
C ASP A 914 4.25 -27.18 -10.50
N SER A 915 4.10 -27.52 -11.79
CA SER A 915 3.34 -28.72 -12.22
C SER A 915 3.49 -29.16 -13.68
N TYR A 916 2.74 -30.21 -14.06
CA TYR A 916 2.55 -30.80 -15.38
C TYR A 916 1.26 -30.31 -16.08
N TYR A 917 0.41 -29.53 -15.41
CA TYR A 917 -0.91 -29.13 -15.92
C TYR A 917 -0.86 -27.85 -16.75
N ARG A 918 -1.94 -27.61 -17.51
CA ARG A 918 -2.14 -26.41 -18.33
C ARG A 918 -2.43 -25.20 -17.44
N TRP A 919 -1.74 -24.10 -17.75
CA TRP A 919 -1.99 -22.80 -17.14
C TRP A 919 -2.25 -21.75 -18.20
N ASN A 920 -3.16 -20.83 -17.89
CA ASN A 920 -3.34 -19.60 -18.63
C ASN A 920 -3.04 -18.43 -17.69
N VAL A 921 -2.02 -17.65 -18.02
CA VAL A 921 -1.62 -16.46 -17.25
C VAL A 921 -1.63 -15.29 -18.22
N SER A 922 -2.71 -14.51 -18.21
CA SER A 922 -2.90 -13.42 -19.16
C SER A 922 -3.21 -12.08 -18.49
N MET A 923 -2.67 -10.98 -19.00
CA MET A 923 -3.01 -9.62 -18.54
C MET A 923 -2.79 -9.36 -17.03
N ASN A 924 -1.92 -10.12 -16.36
CA ASN A 924 -1.61 -9.91 -14.95
C ASN A 924 -0.46 -8.92 -14.77
N GLU A 925 -0.44 -8.26 -13.61
CA GLU A 925 0.59 -7.33 -13.21
C GLU A 925 1.35 -7.88 -11.98
N THR A 926 2.66 -8.08 -12.09
CA THR A 926 3.49 -8.59 -10.99
C THR A 926 4.62 -7.63 -10.63
N PHE A 927 4.65 -7.05 -9.43
CA PHE A 927 5.67 -6.06 -9.09
C PHE A 927 6.11 -6.02 -7.63
N ARG A 928 7.36 -5.60 -7.39
CA ARG A 928 7.95 -5.50 -6.04
C ARG A 928 7.89 -6.77 -5.20
N ASN A 929 7.75 -7.95 -5.83
CA ASN A 929 7.85 -9.23 -5.14
C ASN A 929 9.32 -9.61 -4.92
N GLN A 930 9.60 -10.33 -3.84
CA GLN A 930 10.98 -10.50 -3.35
C GLN A 930 11.85 -11.49 -4.13
N LEU A 931 11.24 -12.49 -4.79
CA LEU A 931 11.97 -13.49 -5.58
C LEU A 931 11.77 -13.33 -7.09
N GLY A 932 10.75 -12.58 -7.52
CA GLY A 932 10.45 -12.32 -8.93
C GLY A 932 8.96 -12.21 -9.22
N GLY A 933 8.64 -11.91 -10.48
CA GLY A 933 7.26 -11.73 -10.93
C GLY A 933 6.53 -13.06 -11.13
N VAL A 934 6.79 -13.71 -12.27
CA VAL A 934 6.16 -14.96 -12.66
C VAL A 934 7.19 -16.06 -12.80
N ARG A 935 6.98 -17.14 -12.08
CA ARG A 935 7.75 -18.37 -12.24
C ARG A 935 6.86 -19.47 -12.77
N VAL A 936 7.32 -20.08 -13.87
CA VAL A 936 6.75 -21.28 -14.46
C VAL A 936 7.77 -22.40 -14.33
N GLY A 937 7.41 -23.49 -13.66
CA GLY A 937 8.24 -24.66 -13.49
C GLY A 937 7.48 -25.94 -13.76
N GLY A 938 8.02 -26.82 -14.59
CA GLY A 938 7.40 -28.09 -14.93
C GLY A 938 8.38 -29.25 -14.88
N LYS A 939 7.91 -30.38 -14.35
CA LYS A 939 8.59 -31.66 -14.49
C LYS A 939 8.17 -32.27 -15.83
N ARG A 940 9.10 -32.81 -16.61
CA ARG A 940 8.78 -33.46 -17.90
C ARG A 940 8.95 -34.97 -17.76
N ARG A 941 7.94 -35.76 -18.17
CA ARG A 941 8.14 -37.17 -18.52
C ARG A 941 8.65 -37.24 -19.95
N THR A 942 9.64 -38.10 -20.19
CA THR A 942 10.17 -38.38 -21.52
C THR A 942 9.06 -38.97 -22.40
N GLY A 943 8.68 -38.28 -23.48
CA GLY A 943 7.73 -38.79 -24.49
C GLY A 943 6.27 -38.29 -24.44
N GLU A 944 5.89 -37.43 -23.49
CA GLU A 944 4.54 -36.84 -23.44
C GLU A 944 4.49 -35.44 -24.10
N GLU A 945 3.58 -35.24 -25.07
CA GLU A 945 3.22 -33.92 -25.61
C GLU A 945 2.25 -33.23 -24.64
N LEU A 946 2.74 -32.22 -23.91
CA LEU A 946 1.88 -31.32 -23.15
C LEU A 946 1.40 -30.18 -24.06
N SER A 947 0.09 -29.90 -24.03
CA SER A 947 -0.45 -28.65 -24.59
C SER A 947 0.20 -27.47 -23.86
N PRO A 948 0.78 -26.47 -24.56
CA PRO A 948 1.60 -25.46 -23.91
C PRO A 948 0.77 -24.56 -23.01
N SER A 949 1.18 -24.41 -21.75
CA SER A 949 0.73 -23.33 -20.89
C SER A 949 0.99 -21.99 -21.59
N VAL A 950 0.17 -20.98 -21.34
CA VAL A 950 0.27 -19.66 -21.99
C VAL A 950 0.55 -18.61 -20.93
N VAL A 951 1.58 -17.80 -21.16
CA VAL A 951 1.90 -16.60 -20.39
C VAL A 951 1.92 -15.45 -21.37
N GLU A 952 0.86 -14.63 -21.41
CA GLU A 952 0.74 -13.56 -22.41
C GLU A 952 0.23 -12.24 -21.87
N LEU A 953 0.61 -11.13 -22.50
CA LEU A 953 0.10 -9.79 -22.16
C LEU A 953 0.32 -9.38 -20.68
N ASN A 954 1.21 -10.05 -19.95
CA ASN A 954 1.48 -9.72 -18.56
C ASN A 954 2.50 -8.58 -18.47
N THR A 955 2.47 -7.84 -17.37
CA THR A 955 3.48 -6.82 -17.04
C THR A 955 4.19 -7.20 -15.75
N SER A 956 5.52 -7.30 -15.77
CA SER A 956 6.32 -7.65 -14.59
C SER A 956 7.42 -6.64 -14.34
N HIS A 957 7.39 -5.93 -13.21
CA HIS A 957 8.34 -4.82 -13.00
C HIS A 957 8.71 -4.57 -11.54
N ASP A 958 9.84 -3.90 -11.29
CA ASP A 958 10.34 -3.53 -9.95
C ASP A 958 10.45 -4.70 -8.94
N ASN A 959 10.45 -5.96 -9.39
CA ASN A 959 10.62 -7.11 -8.50
C ASN A 959 12.08 -7.23 -8.05
N PHE A 960 12.33 -7.76 -6.85
CA PHE A 960 13.68 -8.04 -6.32
C PHE A 960 14.23 -9.40 -6.78
N GLY A 961 13.91 -9.72 -8.03
CA GLY A 961 14.22 -10.94 -8.77
C GLY A 961 13.70 -10.79 -10.21
N PRO A 962 13.92 -11.78 -11.07
CA PRO A 962 13.54 -11.72 -12.49
C PRO A 962 12.04 -11.51 -12.72
N GLY A 963 11.72 -10.87 -13.84
CA GLY A 963 10.33 -10.62 -14.23
C GLY A 963 9.60 -11.92 -14.56
N TYR A 964 10.20 -12.75 -15.40
CA TYR A 964 9.72 -14.07 -15.80
C TYR A 964 10.83 -15.12 -15.69
N VAL A 965 10.50 -16.31 -15.18
CA VAL A 965 11.40 -17.47 -15.17
C VAL A 965 10.67 -18.70 -15.64
N ASP A 966 11.24 -19.38 -16.62
CA ASP A 966 10.84 -20.71 -17.07
C ASP A 966 11.92 -21.73 -16.68
N SER A 967 11.58 -22.68 -15.80
CA SER A 967 12.49 -23.72 -15.35
C SER A 967 11.91 -25.12 -15.61
N VAL A 968 12.41 -25.81 -16.64
CA VAL A 968 12.03 -27.21 -16.96
C VAL A 968 13.02 -28.18 -16.33
N TYR A 969 12.52 -29.20 -15.63
CA TYR A 969 13.33 -30.27 -15.03
C TYR A 969 12.89 -31.64 -15.59
N SER A 970 13.84 -32.49 -16.01
CA SER A 970 13.55 -33.90 -16.35
C SER A 970 13.42 -34.75 -15.08
N ILE A 971 12.46 -35.69 -15.04
CA ILE A 971 12.35 -36.66 -13.93
C ILE A 971 13.61 -37.54 -13.84
N ASP A 972 14.24 -37.88 -14.97
CA ASP A 972 15.46 -38.70 -15.02
C ASP A 972 16.71 -37.97 -14.48
N ASP A 973 16.63 -36.63 -14.35
CA ASP A 973 17.74 -35.81 -13.84
C ASP A 973 17.85 -35.81 -12.31
N TYR A 974 16.97 -36.51 -11.59
CA TYR A 974 17.08 -36.67 -10.13
C TYR A 974 18.37 -37.42 -9.72
N LEU A 975 18.94 -38.22 -10.62
CA LEU A 975 20.20 -38.97 -10.40
C LEU A 975 21.37 -38.49 -11.28
N ARG A 976 21.12 -37.71 -12.34
CA ARG A 976 22.16 -37.10 -13.18
C ARG A 976 21.78 -35.65 -13.49
N PHE A 977 22.63 -34.73 -13.04
CA PHE A 977 22.65 -33.29 -13.26
C PHE A 977 21.69 -32.73 -14.34
N PRO A 978 20.85 -31.73 -14.01
CA PRO A 978 20.03 -31.05 -15.00
C PRO A 978 20.94 -30.31 -15.99
N LYS A 979 20.96 -30.76 -17.24
CA LYS A 979 21.35 -29.89 -18.35
C LYS A 979 20.16 -28.99 -18.61
N THR A 980 20.31 -27.68 -18.37
CA THR A 980 19.46 -26.67 -18.99
C THR A 980 19.70 -26.77 -20.50
N SER A 981 19.03 -27.71 -21.16
CA SER A 981 18.91 -27.68 -22.62
C SER A 981 18.11 -26.42 -22.94
N GLY A 982 18.75 -25.45 -23.60
CA GLY A 982 18.20 -24.12 -23.86
C GLY A 982 16.94 -24.09 -24.75
N ASP A 983 16.39 -25.26 -25.13
CA ASP A 983 15.37 -25.40 -26.16
C ASP A 983 14.00 -25.85 -25.62
N CYS A 984 13.85 -26.11 -24.31
CA CYS A 984 12.58 -26.56 -23.73
C CYS A 984 11.94 -25.49 -22.84
N LYS A 985 10.94 -24.78 -23.35
CA LYS A 985 10.06 -23.90 -22.56
C LYS A 985 8.83 -24.67 -22.08
N SER A 986 8.41 -24.45 -20.83
CA SER A 986 7.16 -25.02 -20.27
C SER A 986 5.91 -24.26 -20.69
N ALA A 987 6.07 -23.01 -21.15
CA ALA A 987 4.98 -22.17 -21.63
C ALA A 987 5.31 -21.41 -22.91
N LYS A 988 4.27 -21.07 -23.68
CA LYS A 988 4.33 -20.05 -24.72
C LYS A 988 4.31 -18.68 -24.05
N TYR A 989 5.30 -17.84 -24.37
CA TYR A 989 5.37 -16.45 -23.93
C TYR A 989 5.04 -15.53 -25.10
N ASP A 990 4.06 -14.65 -24.95
CA ASP A 990 3.63 -13.74 -26.02
C ASP A 990 3.30 -12.34 -25.46
N GLN A 991 3.84 -11.28 -26.06
CA GLN A 991 3.52 -9.88 -25.69
C GLN A 991 3.62 -9.52 -24.19
N ASN A 992 4.49 -10.18 -23.41
CA ASN A 992 4.76 -9.79 -22.03
C ASN A 992 5.76 -8.63 -21.95
N VAL A 993 5.60 -7.74 -20.97
CA VAL A 993 6.46 -6.57 -20.76
C VAL A 993 7.18 -6.71 -19.42
N GLU A 994 8.50 -6.53 -19.40
CA GLU A 994 9.28 -6.46 -18.16
C GLU A 994 10.24 -5.28 -18.10
N TYR A 995 10.37 -4.65 -16.93
CA TYR A 995 11.29 -3.54 -16.70
C TYR A 995 11.65 -3.36 -15.22
N ASN A 996 12.83 -2.82 -14.92
CA ASN A 996 13.29 -2.50 -13.57
C ASN A 996 13.28 -3.64 -12.54
N ASN A 997 13.25 -4.90 -12.99
CA ASN A 997 13.42 -6.06 -12.12
C ASN A 997 14.89 -6.20 -11.70
N GLU A 998 15.17 -6.38 -10.42
CA GLU A 998 16.51 -6.62 -9.89
C GLU A 998 16.90 -8.09 -10.00
N GLU A 999 17.37 -8.46 -11.18
CA GLU A 999 17.89 -9.80 -11.50
C GLU A 999 19.25 -10.10 -10.86
N ARG A 1000 19.38 -10.04 -9.53
CA ARG A 1000 20.62 -10.48 -8.85
C ARG A 1000 20.75 -11.99 -8.92
N ILE A 1001 21.08 -12.47 -10.11
CA ILE A 1001 21.20 -13.87 -10.47
C ILE A 1001 22.64 -14.32 -10.23
N THR A 1002 23.64 -13.56 -10.71
CA THR A 1002 25.05 -13.70 -10.32
C THR A 1002 25.83 -12.36 -10.45
N GLY A 1003 26.75 -12.07 -9.53
CA GLY A 1003 27.85 -11.09 -9.75
C GLY A 1003 27.62 -9.59 -9.50
N LYS A 1004 26.42 -9.10 -9.14
CA LYS A 1004 26.21 -7.68 -8.84
C LYS A 1004 26.54 -7.36 -7.38
N GLN A 1005 27.61 -6.60 -7.15
CA GLN A 1005 28.11 -6.25 -5.82
C GLN A 1005 27.16 -5.28 -5.09
N CYS A 1006 26.63 -5.69 -3.93
CA CYS A 1006 26.03 -4.77 -2.97
C CYS A 1006 27.13 -3.84 -2.43
N ARG A 1007 27.37 -2.70 -3.07
CA ARG A 1007 28.37 -1.73 -2.57
C ARG A 1007 27.85 -1.04 -1.31
N LEU A 1008 28.02 -1.66 -0.15
CA LEU A 1008 27.59 -1.10 1.14
C LEU A 1008 28.67 -0.24 1.79
N CYS A 1009 29.93 -0.45 1.40
CA CYS A 1009 31.07 0.29 1.91
C CYS A 1009 31.16 1.73 1.41
N LEU A 1010 31.52 2.63 2.32
CA LEU A 1010 31.93 3.99 1.99
C LEU A 1010 33.30 4.00 1.31
N SER A 1011 33.41 4.76 0.23
CA SER A 1011 34.66 4.96 -0.53
C SER A 1011 35.63 5.96 0.11
N CYS A 1012 35.29 6.59 1.24
CA CYS A 1012 36.16 7.59 1.89
C CYS A 1012 37.10 6.96 2.93
N CYS A 1013 38.38 7.30 2.90
CA CYS A 1013 39.34 6.85 3.91
C CYS A 1013 39.06 7.46 5.29
N SER A 1014 39.06 6.64 6.34
CA SER A 1014 38.82 7.06 7.73
C SER A 1014 39.83 8.07 8.29
N ALA A 1015 41.01 8.22 7.68
CA ALA A 1015 42.06 9.09 8.22
C ALA A 1015 42.30 10.36 7.40
N CYS A 1016 42.08 10.34 6.09
CA CYS A 1016 42.32 11.48 5.20
C CYS A 1016 41.06 11.97 4.49
N PHE A 1017 39.92 11.29 4.70
CA PHE A 1017 38.59 11.62 4.19
C PHE A 1017 38.44 11.64 2.65
N ARG A 1018 39.53 11.39 1.90
CA ARG A 1018 39.50 11.32 0.43
C ARG A 1018 38.82 10.03 -0.05
N LYS A 1019 38.15 10.13 -1.20
CA LYS A 1019 37.52 9.00 -1.89
C LYS A 1019 38.56 8.13 -2.60
N PHE A 1020 38.43 6.81 -2.46
CA PHE A 1020 39.20 5.78 -3.12
C PHE A 1020 38.26 4.66 -3.59
N LYS A 1021 38.61 3.97 -4.68
CA LYS A 1021 37.82 2.83 -5.17
C LYS A 1021 37.86 1.67 -4.17
N ASP A 1022 39.06 1.36 -3.66
CA ASP A 1022 39.29 0.24 -2.75
C ASP A 1022 39.97 0.72 -1.47
N LEU A 1023 39.44 0.30 -0.31
CA LEU A 1023 39.96 0.63 1.01
C LEU A 1023 40.26 -0.65 1.80
N LYS A 1024 41.39 -0.66 2.51
CA LYS A 1024 41.71 -1.72 3.47
C LYS A 1024 40.87 -1.52 4.73
N GLN A 1025 39.88 -2.39 4.95
CA GLN A 1025 39.01 -2.31 6.11
C GLN A 1025 39.73 -2.73 7.41
N CYS A 1026 39.32 -2.17 8.54
CA CYS A 1026 39.83 -2.51 9.86
C CYS A 1026 39.61 -3.99 10.15
N GLY A 1027 40.68 -4.66 10.59
CA GLY A 1027 40.79 -6.09 10.93
C GLY A 1027 39.74 -6.64 11.91
N ASN A 1028 39.18 -5.78 12.76
CA ASN A 1028 38.33 -6.21 13.86
C ASN A 1028 36.84 -5.86 13.67
N CYS A 1029 36.52 -4.61 13.29
CA CYS A 1029 35.12 -4.12 13.20
C CYS A 1029 34.58 -3.91 11.79
N PHE A 1030 35.43 -3.86 10.75
CA PHE A 1030 35.05 -3.55 9.36
C PHE A 1030 34.39 -2.17 9.12
N THR A 1031 34.16 -1.34 10.14
CA THR A 1031 33.51 -0.04 9.96
C THR A 1031 34.45 1.06 9.48
N ALA A 1032 35.77 0.92 9.70
CA ALA A 1032 36.79 1.90 9.27
C ALA A 1032 37.62 1.38 8.09
N GLY A 1033 37.95 2.25 7.13
CA GLY A 1033 38.64 1.89 5.88
C GLY A 1033 39.83 2.81 5.57
N TYR A 1034 40.93 2.25 5.09
CA TYR A 1034 42.20 2.96 4.94
C TYR A 1034 42.78 2.84 3.53
N CYS A 1035 43.23 3.96 2.95
CA CYS A 1035 43.87 3.96 1.63
C CYS A 1035 45.31 3.41 1.69
N ASN A 1036 45.97 3.50 2.85
CA ASN A 1036 47.32 2.97 3.07
C ASN A 1036 47.60 2.73 4.58
N PRO A 1037 48.65 1.98 4.93
CA PRO A 1037 49.02 1.69 6.33
C PRO A 1037 49.34 2.94 7.17
N ASN A 1038 49.84 4.03 6.56
CA ASN A 1038 50.15 5.26 7.30
C ASN A 1038 48.87 5.94 7.81
N CYS A 1039 47.85 6.00 6.97
CA CYS A 1039 46.51 6.47 7.35
C CYS A 1039 45.93 5.61 8.49
N GLN A 1040 46.11 4.29 8.43
CA GLN A 1040 45.69 3.40 9.50
C GLN A 1040 46.41 3.71 10.82
N LYS A 1041 47.75 3.80 10.83
CA LYS A 1041 48.52 4.10 12.05
C LYS A 1041 48.12 5.42 12.69
N ARG A 1042 47.92 6.47 11.87
CA ARG A 1042 47.51 7.81 12.35
C ARG A 1042 46.14 7.80 13.02
N HIS A 1043 45.19 7.06 12.45
CA HIS A 1043 43.82 7.01 12.95
C HIS A 1043 43.61 5.98 14.08
N TRP A 1044 44.41 4.92 14.11
CA TRP A 1044 44.26 3.79 15.03
C TRP A 1044 44.21 4.19 16.51
N LEU A 1045 44.99 5.19 16.91
CA LEU A 1045 45.01 5.70 18.29
C LEU A 1045 43.64 6.18 18.77
N LYS A 1046 42.83 6.76 17.87
CA LYS A 1046 41.44 7.15 18.13
C LYS A 1046 40.52 5.94 17.99
N HIS A 1047 40.55 5.29 16.83
CA HIS A 1047 39.67 4.18 16.48
C HIS A 1047 39.65 3.03 17.51
N LYS A 1048 40.81 2.68 18.10
CA LYS A 1048 40.92 1.56 19.05
C LYS A 1048 39.94 1.67 20.23
N LYS A 1049 39.54 2.88 20.63
CA LYS A 1049 38.60 3.12 21.74
C LYS A 1049 37.18 2.65 21.39
N LEU A 1050 36.70 2.90 20.17
CA LEU A 1050 35.34 2.56 19.73
C LEU A 1050 35.25 1.24 18.96
N CYS A 1051 36.38 0.73 18.45
CA CYS A 1051 36.47 -0.45 17.59
C CYS A 1051 35.70 -1.67 18.14
N MET A 1052 35.84 -1.97 19.43
CA MET A 1052 35.15 -3.11 20.06
C MET A 1052 33.63 -2.95 20.06
N VAL A 1053 33.12 -1.78 20.46
CA VAL A 1053 31.68 -1.52 20.53
C VAL A 1053 31.07 -1.47 19.13
N LEU A 1054 31.78 -0.88 18.16
CA LEU A 1054 31.37 -0.87 16.76
C LEU A 1054 31.35 -2.29 16.16
N ARG A 1055 32.28 -3.18 16.54
CA ARG A 1055 32.24 -4.60 16.14
C ARG A 1055 30.95 -5.25 16.58
N GLU A 1056 30.52 -5.07 17.83
CA GLU A 1056 29.26 -5.66 18.32
C GLU A 1056 28.02 -5.16 17.58
N LYS A 1057 28.03 -3.93 17.03
CA LYS A 1057 26.90 -3.39 16.26
C LYS A 1057 26.94 -3.73 14.77
N SER A 1058 28.13 -3.90 14.22
CA SER A 1058 28.35 -4.17 12.80
C SER A 1058 28.52 -5.66 12.48
N SER A 1059 28.40 -6.52 13.49
CA SER A 1059 28.45 -7.98 13.37
C SER A 1059 27.30 -8.63 14.14
N PHE A 1060 27.07 -9.89 13.85
CA PHE A 1060 26.09 -10.74 14.50
C PHE A 1060 26.80 -11.97 15.06
N LEU A 1061 26.70 -12.20 16.37
CA LEU A 1061 27.24 -13.38 17.03
C LEU A 1061 26.18 -14.48 17.06
N LEU A 1062 26.50 -15.64 16.50
CA LEU A 1062 25.56 -16.75 16.42
C LEU A 1062 25.60 -17.57 17.72
N SER A 1063 24.57 -17.44 18.56
CA SER A 1063 24.51 -18.00 19.92
C SER A 1063 23.95 -19.43 20.02
N SER A 1064 23.35 -19.98 18.97
CA SER A 1064 22.77 -21.34 18.97
C SER A 1064 23.08 -22.07 17.66
N LEU A 1065 23.74 -23.22 17.80
CA LEU A 1065 24.05 -24.13 16.69
C LEU A 1065 23.31 -25.43 16.91
N THR A 1066 22.45 -25.81 15.97
CA THR A 1066 21.89 -27.17 15.98
C THR A 1066 22.90 -28.12 15.33
N LYS A 1067 23.53 -28.96 16.15
CA LYS A 1067 24.38 -30.05 15.63
C LYS A 1067 23.46 -31.11 15.02
N ARG A 1068 23.62 -31.35 13.72
CA ARG A 1068 22.94 -32.45 13.02
C ARG A 1068 23.60 -33.79 13.38
N ASN A 1069 22.83 -34.86 13.21
CA ASN A 1069 23.34 -36.22 13.35
C ASN A 1069 24.24 -36.57 12.15
N SER A 1070 25.17 -37.51 12.33
CA SER A 1070 26.20 -37.85 11.33
C SER A 1070 25.63 -38.29 9.97
N HIS A 1071 24.44 -38.90 9.96
CA HIS A 1071 23.75 -39.32 8.74
C HIS A 1071 23.28 -38.11 7.90
N ASP A 1072 22.65 -37.12 8.54
CA ASP A 1072 22.16 -35.91 7.86
C ASP A 1072 23.32 -35.06 7.33
N GLU A 1073 24.42 -35.02 8.06
CA GLU A 1073 25.64 -34.33 7.64
C GLU A 1073 26.26 -35.00 6.41
N MET A 1074 26.26 -36.34 6.34
CA MET A 1074 26.74 -37.09 5.18
C MET A 1074 25.86 -36.86 3.94
N VAL A 1075 24.54 -36.88 4.10
CA VAL A 1075 23.57 -36.60 3.01
C VAL A 1075 23.75 -35.16 2.51
N LEU A 1076 23.92 -34.18 3.41
CA LEU A 1076 24.18 -32.80 2.99
C LEU A 1076 25.53 -32.62 2.32
N LYS A 1077 26.60 -33.24 2.82
CA LYS A 1077 27.92 -33.18 2.17
C LYS A 1077 27.86 -33.79 0.78
N ALA A 1078 27.16 -34.92 0.62
CA ALA A 1078 26.90 -35.52 -0.69
C ALA A 1078 26.10 -34.57 -1.60
N TYR A 1079 25.05 -33.92 -1.08
CA TYR A 1079 24.22 -32.97 -1.82
C TYR A 1079 24.98 -31.69 -2.21
N ILE A 1080 25.80 -31.13 -1.32
CA ILE A 1080 26.64 -29.95 -1.60
C ILE A 1080 27.77 -30.30 -2.59
N HIS A 1081 28.34 -31.50 -2.52
CA HIS A 1081 29.38 -31.96 -3.46
C HIS A 1081 28.83 -32.42 -4.82
N THR A 1082 27.56 -32.86 -4.91
CA THR A 1082 26.91 -33.25 -6.17
C THR A 1082 26.35 -32.06 -6.95
N ILE A 1083 26.18 -30.89 -6.34
CA ILE A 1083 26.04 -29.63 -7.09
C ILE A 1083 27.46 -29.29 -7.53
N SER A 1084 27.81 -29.42 -8.82
CA SER A 1084 29.17 -29.16 -9.32
C SER A 1084 29.69 -27.81 -8.81
N VAL A 1085 30.42 -27.85 -7.71
CA VAL A 1085 31.29 -26.77 -7.31
C VAL A 1085 32.49 -26.97 -8.21
N ASP A 1086 32.45 -26.39 -9.41
CA ASP A 1086 33.65 -26.31 -10.22
C ASP A 1086 34.67 -25.62 -9.32
N GLY A 1087 35.67 -26.38 -8.88
CA GLY A 1087 36.69 -25.92 -7.95
C GLY A 1087 37.52 -24.82 -8.61
N VAL A 1088 37.01 -23.59 -8.65
CA VAL A 1088 37.78 -22.43 -9.09
C VAL A 1088 38.47 -21.88 -7.84
N GLY A 1089 39.74 -22.28 -7.73
CA GLY A 1089 40.68 -21.94 -6.66
C GLY A 1089 41.49 -23.18 -6.26
N PRO A 1090 42.78 -23.03 -5.92
CA PRO A 1090 43.70 -24.17 -5.77
C PRO A 1090 43.18 -25.18 -4.74
N LYS A 1091 43.44 -26.47 -5.00
CA LYS A 1091 42.99 -27.69 -4.27
C LYS A 1091 43.32 -27.75 -2.75
N TYR A 1092 43.80 -26.66 -2.15
CA TYR A 1092 44.37 -26.61 -0.81
C TYR A 1092 43.95 -25.34 -0.04
N SER A 1093 42.66 -25.02 0.03
CA SER A 1093 42.24 -24.03 1.04
C SER A 1093 42.34 -24.71 2.41
N PRO A 1094 43.19 -24.24 3.34
CA PRO A 1094 43.29 -24.82 4.68
C PRO A 1094 41.96 -24.70 5.43
N PRO A 1095 41.72 -25.52 6.47
CA PRO A 1095 40.54 -25.41 7.32
C PRO A 1095 40.38 -23.97 7.81
N PRO A 1096 39.13 -23.51 8.04
CA PRO A 1096 38.85 -22.14 8.42
C PRO A 1096 39.66 -21.79 9.67
N PRO A 1097 40.37 -20.64 9.66
CA PRO A 1097 41.38 -20.36 10.66
C PRO A 1097 40.73 -20.06 12.01
N ARG A 1098 41.02 -20.90 13.02
CA ARG A 1098 40.51 -20.75 14.40
C ARG A 1098 41.29 -19.71 15.23
N ASP A 1099 42.27 -19.04 14.63
CA ASP A 1099 43.09 -18.00 15.25
C ASP A 1099 42.44 -16.59 15.20
N GLY A 1100 41.14 -16.51 14.86
CA GLY A 1100 40.39 -15.26 14.72
C GLY A 1100 40.60 -14.56 13.37
N LYS A 1101 41.38 -15.14 12.44
CA LYS A 1101 41.42 -14.66 11.06
C LYS A 1101 40.07 -14.87 10.37
N ARG A 1102 39.87 -14.08 9.33
CA ARG A 1102 38.61 -14.04 8.59
C ARG A 1102 38.55 -15.13 7.54
N PHE A 1103 37.35 -15.59 7.27
CA PHE A 1103 37.01 -16.44 6.13
C PHE A 1103 35.61 -16.09 5.62
N ILE A 1104 35.13 -16.78 4.60
CA ILE A 1104 33.81 -16.53 3.97
C ILE A 1104 32.93 -17.76 4.20
N VAL A 1105 31.68 -17.52 4.58
CA VAL A 1105 30.64 -18.56 4.56
C VAL A 1105 29.54 -18.17 3.57
N LYS A 1106 28.89 -19.18 3.01
CA LYS A 1106 27.61 -19.04 2.32
C LYS A 1106 26.49 -19.36 3.30
N VAL A 1107 25.51 -18.47 3.35
CA VAL A 1107 24.24 -18.71 4.04
C VAL A 1107 23.15 -18.81 3.00
N GLN A 1108 22.36 -19.88 3.05
CA GLN A 1108 21.26 -20.12 2.13
C GLN A 1108 19.99 -20.50 2.86
N LEU A 1109 18.85 -20.16 2.28
CA LEU A 1109 17.55 -20.65 2.71
C LEU A 1109 17.43 -22.14 2.35
N ASP A 1110 17.06 -22.99 3.30
CA ASP A 1110 16.81 -24.41 3.04
C ASP A 1110 15.39 -24.56 2.47
N PHE A 1111 15.27 -24.65 1.14
CA PHE A 1111 13.99 -24.69 0.43
C PHE A 1111 13.50 -26.12 0.10
N ASP A 1112 14.24 -27.17 0.48
CA ASP A 1112 13.93 -28.52 0.02
C ASP A 1112 12.90 -29.24 0.92
N ARG A 1113 11.66 -29.32 0.44
CA ARG A 1113 10.53 -30.02 1.08
C ARG A 1113 10.79 -31.52 1.29
N THR A 1114 11.81 -32.11 0.69
CA THR A 1114 12.12 -33.54 0.87
C THR A 1114 12.45 -33.87 2.33
N ILE A 1115 12.94 -32.90 3.11
CA ILE A 1115 13.18 -33.03 4.57
C ILE A 1115 11.92 -32.65 5.38
N SER A 1116 10.97 -31.89 4.80
CA SER A 1116 9.71 -31.50 5.46
C SER A 1116 8.74 -32.65 5.72
N MET A 1117 8.94 -33.83 5.09
CA MET A 1117 8.22 -35.05 5.45
C MET A 1117 8.51 -35.54 6.88
N ILE A 1118 9.51 -34.98 7.55
CA ILE A 1118 9.92 -35.32 8.94
C ILE A 1118 9.53 -34.18 9.92
N GLY A 1119 8.55 -33.33 9.56
CA GLY A 1119 8.04 -32.30 10.47
C GLY A 1119 9.00 -31.13 10.73
N GLY A 1120 9.96 -30.87 9.82
CA GLY A 1120 10.86 -29.73 9.90
C GLY A 1120 10.11 -28.39 9.78
N THR A 1121 10.42 -27.46 10.68
CA THR A 1121 9.82 -26.11 10.67
C THR A 1121 10.23 -25.33 9.40
N PRO A 1122 9.31 -24.53 8.82
CA PRO A 1122 9.72 -23.51 7.85
C PRO A 1122 10.77 -22.62 8.55
N TYR A 1123 11.71 -22.03 7.81
CA TYR A 1123 12.75 -21.10 8.33
C TYR A 1123 14.13 -21.67 8.72
N THR A 1124 14.47 -22.92 8.38
CA THR A 1124 15.85 -23.40 8.57
C THR A 1124 16.79 -22.81 7.52
N LEU A 1125 17.94 -22.30 7.96
CA LEU A 1125 19.02 -21.79 7.12
C LEU A 1125 20.19 -22.76 7.13
N LEU A 1126 20.83 -22.94 5.99
CA LEU A 1126 22.06 -23.70 5.86
C LEU A 1126 23.26 -22.76 5.75
N ILE A 1127 24.28 -23.03 6.57
CA ILE A 1127 25.55 -22.29 6.59
C ILE A 1127 26.67 -23.23 6.22
N TYR A 1128 27.48 -22.83 5.27
CA TYR A 1128 28.66 -23.59 4.90
C TYR A 1128 29.83 -22.74 4.41
N ASP A 1129 31.05 -23.15 4.74
CA ASP A 1129 32.26 -22.59 4.16
C ASP A 1129 32.77 -23.44 2.97
N ARG A 1130 33.92 -23.08 2.39
CA ARG A 1130 34.47 -23.80 1.23
C ARG A 1130 35.03 -25.18 1.59
N SER A 1131 35.62 -25.38 2.78
CA SER A 1131 36.14 -26.68 3.19
C SER A 1131 35.05 -27.64 3.68
N LEU A 1132 33.86 -27.10 3.98
CA LEU A 1132 32.75 -27.78 4.67
C LEU A 1132 33.09 -28.22 6.10
N ASP A 1133 34.16 -27.69 6.69
CA ASP A 1133 34.42 -27.84 8.14
C ASP A 1133 33.41 -27.05 8.97
N VAL A 1134 32.89 -25.97 8.39
CA VAL A 1134 31.70 -25.27 8.87
C VAL A 1134 30.57 -25.72 7.95
N LEU A 1135 29.74 -26.66 8.41
CA LEU A 1135 28.50 -27.08 7.76
C LEU A 1135 27.43 -27.28 8.83
N GLN A 1136 26.50 -26.32 8.95
CA GLN A 1136 25.58 -26.25 10.09
C GLN A 1136 24.21 -25.68 9.69
N THR A 1137 23.18 -26.03 10.44
CA THR A 1137 21.87 -25.39 10.33
C THR A 1137 21.60 -24.42 11.46
N ILE A 1138 20.93 -23.32 11.12
CA ILE A 1138 20.49 -22.32 12.09
C ILE A 1138 19.02 -21.97 11.85
N GLN A 1139 18.36 -21.50 12.91
CA GLN A 1139 17.03 -20.91 12.83
C GLN A 1139 17.12 -19.52 13.44
N ASP A 1140 17.36 -18.54 12.58
CA ASP A 1140 17.46 -17.14 12.99
C ASP A 1140 16.73 -16.24 12.00
N ASP A 1141 15.71 -15.53 12.49
CA ASP A 1141 14.84 -14.70 11.67
C ASP A 1141 15.58 -13.50 11.06
N PHE A 1142 16.58 -12.95 11.75
CA PHE A 1142 17.36 -11.85 11.20
C PHE A 1142 18.26 -12.31 10.05
N ILE A 1143 19.03 -13.38 10.24
CA ILE A 1143 19.88 -13.91 9.17
C ILE A 1143 19.01 -14.31 7.97
N ARG A 1144 17.81 -14.85 8.21
CA ARG A 1144 16.84 -15.16 7.16
C ARG A 1144 16.43 -13.92 6.38
N ARG A 1145 16.10 -12.81 7.06
CA ARG A 1145 15.82 -11.51 6.41
C ARG A 1145 17.02 -11.00 5.62
N LEU A 1146 18.23 -11.10 6.15
CA LEU A 1146 19.45 -10.69 5.43
C LEU A 1146 19.60 -11.47 4.11
N VAL A 1147 19.43 -12.79 4.14
CA VAL A 1147 19.51 -13.62 2.94
C VAL A 1147 18.38 -13.29 1.95
N LYS A 1148 17.16 -13.02 2.44
CA LYS A 1148 16.04 -12.61 1.57
C LYS A 1148 16.31 -11.28 0.87
N ASP A 1149 16.80 -10.27 1.59
CA ASP A 1149 16.93 -8.89 1.08
C ASP A 1149 18.23 -8.64 0.31
N PHE A 1150 19.33 -9.30 0.70
CA PHE A 1150 20.64 -9.06 0.10
C PHE A 1150 21.23 -10.27 -0.61
N GLY A 1151 20.61 -11.44 -0.49
CA GLY A 1151 21.08 -12.66 -1.13
C GLY A 1151 20.90 -12.63 -2.65
N VAL A 1152 21.76 -13.38 -3.32
CA VAL A 1152 21.77 -13.60 -4.76
C VAL A 1152 20.88 -14.80 -5.08
N LEU A 1153 19.94 -14.63 -6.01
CA LEU A 1153 19.04 -15.68 -6.47
C LEU A 1153 19.81 -16.68 -7.33
N CYS A 1154 19.80 -17.96 -6.97
CA CYS A 1154 20.64 -18.96 -7.64
C CYS A 1154 20.04 -19.47 -8.96
N GLU A 1155 20.82 -19.37 -10.05
CA GLU A 1155 20.48 -19.82 -11.42
C GLU A 1155 19.92 -21.25 -11.46
N ARG A 1156 20.53 -22.20 -10.73
CA ARG A 1156 20.17 -23.62 -10.82
C ARG A 1156 18.79 -23.97 -10.27
N LYS A 1157 18.21 -23.13 -9.40
CA LYS A 1157 16.92 -23.45 -8.76
C LYS A 1157 15.91 -22.32 -8.80
N PHE A 1158 16.30 -21.04 -8.92
CA PHE A 1158 15.42 -19.86 -8.77
C PHE A 1158 14.51 -19.89 -7.51
N ARG A 1159 14.75 -20.82 -6.59
CA ARG A 1159 13.98 -21.05 -5.35
C ARG A 1159 14.73 -20.44 -4.17
N GLU A 1160 16.06 -20.39 -4.26
CA GLU A 1160 16.95 -20.08 -3.15
C GLU A 1160 17.72 -18.79 -3.41
N LYS A 1161 17.75 -17.91 -2.40
CA LYS A 1161 18.74 -16.84 -2.29
C LYS A 1161 19.92 -17.30 -1.42
N LYS A 1162 21.13 -16.92 -1.82
CA LYS A 1162 22.37 -17.18 -1.09
C LYS A 1162 23.10 -15.88 -0.80
N LEU A 1163 23.55 -15.70 0.43
CA LEU A 1163 24.35 -14.55 0.84
C LEU A 1163 25.74 -15.02 1.28
N CYS A 1164 26.78 -14.40 0.73
CA CYS A 1164 28.15 -14.62 1.17
C CYS A 1164 28.50 -13.60 2.26
N LEU A 1165 28.89 -14.09 3.44
CA LEU A 1165 29.23 -13.26 4.60
C LEU A 1165 30.69 -13.44 4.96
N HIS A 1166 31.33 -12.35 5.38
CA HIS A 1166 32.62 -12.42 6.06
C HIS A 1166 32.40 -12.91 7.49
N CYS A 1167 33.26 -13.83 7.95
CA CYS A 1167 33.15 -14.48 9.26
C CYS A 1167 34.49 -14.55 9.96
N ALA A 1168 34.45 -14.64 11.29
CA ALA A 1168 35.59 -14.99 12.13
C ALA A 1168 35.11 -15.78 13.35
N PHE A 1169 35.97 -16.66 13.88
CA PHE A 1169 35.74 -17.27 15.18
C PHE A 1169 36.01 -16.24 16.28
N ASP A 1170 35.07 -16.11 17.22
CA ASP A 1170 35.31 -15.31 18.42
C ASP A 1170 36.16 -16.09 19.43
N LYS A 1171 36.61 -15.43 20.51
CA LYS A 1171 37.43 -16.07 21.56
C LYS A 1171 36.74 -17.28 22.22
N THR A 1172 35.42 -17.34 22.19
CA THR A 1172 34.57 -18.43 22.70
C THR A 1172 34.46 -19.62 21.73
N GLY A 1173 34.96 -19.49 20.50
CA GLY A 1173 34.81 -20.49 19.44
C GLY A 1173 33.49 -20.39 18.65
N GLU A 1174 32.65 -19.41 18.96
CA GLU A 1174 31.41 -19.12 18.23
C GLU A 1174 31.67 -18.38 16.91
N LEU A 1175 30.73 -18.52 15.96
CA LEU A 1175 30.80 -17.85 14.66
C LEU A 1175 30.23 -16.44 14.75
N ARG A 1176 31.03 -15.46 14.29
CA ARG A 1176 30.61 -14.07 14.16
C ARG A 1176 30.51 -13.68 12.69
N PHE A 1177 29.34 -13.19 12.28
CA PHE A 1177 29.06 -12.72 10.93
C PHE A 1177 29.21 -11.21 10.86
N PHE A 1178 30.04 -10.71 9.95
CA PHE A 1178 30.09 -9.28 9.66
C PHE A 1178 28.95 -8.91 8.71
N ILE A 1179 28.09 -8.00 9.16
CA ILE A 1179 26.84 -7.64 8.47
C ILE A 1179 26.87 -6.23 7.89
N ASN A 1180 27.94 -5.47 8.12
CA ASN A 1180 28.15 -4.15 7.52
C ASN A 1180 28.61 -4.23 6.06
N ASP A 1181 29.38 -5.24 5.70
CA ASP A 1181 29.81 -5.46 4.32
C ASP A 1181 29.71 -6.95 3.98
N PHE A 1182 29.21 -7.24 2.77
CA PHE A 1182 29.02 -8.61 2.31
C PHE A 1182 30.17 -9.05 1.41
N ALA A 1183 30.51 -10.33 1.48
CA ALA A 1183 31.52 -10.87 0.59
C ALA A 1183 30.95 -11.00 -0.83
N ASP A 1184 31.81 -10.85 -1.83
CA ASP A 1184 31.39 -11.07 -3.22
C ASP A 1184 30.85 -12.49 -3.39
N PHE A 1185 29.78 -12.62 -4.19
CA PHE A 1185 29.20 -13.92 -4.48
C PHE A 1185 30.23 -14.85 -5.11
N GLN A 1186 30.56 -15.93 -4.41
CA GLN A 1186 31.50 -16.91 -4.90
C GLN A 1186 30.75 -18.00 -5.66
N LYS A 1187 31.11 -18.25 -6.93
CA LYS A 1187 30.75 -19.50 -7.63
C LYS A 1187 31.65 -20.62 -7.07
N TRP A 1188 31.39 -21.01 -5.82
CA TRP A 1188 31.63 -22.39 -5.40
C TRP A 1188 30.48 -23.16 -5.99
#